data_AF-A0A963U7Q2-F1
#
_entry.id   AF-A0A963U7Q2-F1
#
_cell.length_a   1.000
_cell.length_b   1.000
_cell.length_c   1.000
_cell.angle_alpha   90.00
_cell.angle_beta   90.00
_cell.angle_gamma   90.00
#
_symmetry.space_group_name_H-M   'P 1'
#
loop_
_entity.id
_entity.type
_entity.pdbx_description
1 polymer ?
#
loop_
_entity_poly.entity_id
_entity_poly.type
_entity_poly.pdbx_seq_one_letter_code
_entity_poly.pdbx_strand_id
1 'polypeptide(L)'
;MAANDLAIRLTAGLLALAGIVLAAPGIPDRLDALLVAVGDGPSPYFDVSQALLLNVWVPLVAVAAGALFLAPGLLLLAPVRGREERFELWVAKGLTLSLFAVPALAALAQRLSGVTLVGVPYIVLVLLLCVPGLLRIAARGAAPVLTGRGPDIAVMIGLPFLVVALMAPKFYWENFNDDGAHSYLSSILFITRGLPFWPPGDSSITGYPAMTMLTEAMLQTGITRFFGPHEAALRFAFLPGVAVLAAVILGYLRDVDGRTPGAVAIGVGAQLLLFSFVFAFNPSYSAYFADIALPMTREPLILIGFLAGVLFFFEGRLLAMAAVASLGLLSAPNGLLLFAFFLPPYFLLTRPLPWGRTVAGGMLVLGVVVAATLAMQGLDAAHITQSSGEFGRDGILDRLRFVTLDDTQRILFWLLPAGLLPGLALLAWPWQDRLSRILTLTVAIYVLFFYVQAYRILPHHFAPAAVIPMVVFWRLAPVTRRPAAGVGVALAGVAVAVWIGWPGDLGPNQHSRDLGSRVAIEVPIDPVADPGSLGIFTGLMEQAFAPAWTDADLAKIHAVEPTATYVYARRRDPAAPADYAIRPATVPLVAGETLLGEPVQGAVLVVLNPEAYARDRDGAGRPVSIAPALRVRRDTIFGHGVYDPVRRVWDLARLAGLR
;
A
#
# COMPACT_ATOMS: atom_id res chain seq x y z
N MET A 1 -39.20 15.52 -10.12
CA MET A 1 -39.48 14.45 -9.13
C MET A 1 -38.36 13.41 -9.02
N ALA A 2 -37.97 12.71 -10.10
CA ALA A 2 -36.97 11.63 -10.02
C ALA A 2 -35.56 12.06 -9.54
N ALA A 3 -35.09 13.27 -9.87
CA ALA A 3 -33.79 13.77 -9.43
C ALA A 3 -33.73 14.06 -7.92
N ASN A 4 -34.82 14.59 -7.36
CA ASN A 4 -34.94 14.85 -5.92
C ASN A 4 -35.02 13.54 -5.13
N ASP A 5 -35.76 12.55 -5.63
CA ASP A 5 -35.83 11.21 -5.01
C ASP A 5 -34.45 10.54 -4.96
N LEU A 6 -33.68 10.59 -6.06
CA LEU A 6 -32.31 10.07 -6.06
C LEU A 6 -31.40 10.78 -5.04
N ALA A 7 -31.44 12.11 -4.97
CA ALA A 7 -30.65 12.87 -4.01
C ALA A 7 -31.03 12.55 -2.55
N ILE A 8 -32.32 12.32 -2.26
CA ILE A 8 -32.81 11.89 -0.94
C ILE A 8 -32.26 10.49 -0.60
N ARG A 9 -32.33 9.53 -1.53
CA ARG A 9 -31.81 8.17 -1.31
C ARG A 9 -30.29 8.16 -1.08
N LEU A 10 -29.54 8.96 -1.85
CA LEU A 10 -28.09 9.10 -1.66
C LEU A 10 -27.78 9.74 -0.31
N THR A 11 -28.51 10.77 0.10
CA THR A 11 -28.39 11.37 1.44
C THR A 11 -28.65 10.34 2.53
N ALA A 12 -29.74 9.57 2.44
CA ALA A 12 -30.05 8.51 3.40
C ALA A 12 -28.95 7.44 3.45
N GLY A 13 -28.40 7.05 2.30
CA GLY A 13 -27.26 6.13 2.22
C GLY A 13 -26.00 6.68 2.92
N LEU A 14 -25.65 7.95 2.70
CA LEU A 14 -24.53 8.59 3.38
C LEU A 14 -24.72 8.65 4.89
N LEU A 15 -25.93 8.98 5.35
CA LEU A 15 -26.26 9.01 6.77
C LEU A 15 -26.21 7.62 7.39
N ALA A 16 -26.62 6.57 6.66
CA ALA A 16 -26.49 5.19 7.11
C ALA A 16 -25.01 4.77 7.23
N LEU A 17 -24.18 5.07 6.23
CA LEU A 17 -22.74 4.81 6.26
C LEU A 17 -22.06 5.56 7.41
N ALA A 18 -22.38 6.84 7.58
CA ALA A 18 -21.87 7.65 8.69
C ALA A 18 -22.34 7.08 10.04
N GLY A 19 -23.59 6.65 10.16
CA GLY A 19 -24.13 5.99 11.36
C GLY A 19 -23.36 4.71 11.72
N ILE A 20 -23.01 3.89 10.73
CA ILE A 20 -22.18 2.69 10.94
C ILE A 20 -20.80 3.08 11.50
N VAL A 21 -20.12 4.07 10.90
CA VAL A 21 -18.79 4.50 11.37
C VAL A 21 -18.87 5.20 12.74
N LEU A 22 -19.93 5.98 13.00
CA LEU A 22 -20.15 6.65 14.29
C LEU A 22 -20.55 5.69 15.41
N ALA A 23 -21.00 4.48 15.09
CA ALA A 23 -21.24 3.41 16.06
C ALA A 23 -19.97 2.60 16.40
N ALA A 24 -18.81 2.96 15.82
CA ALA A 24 -17.52 2.31 16.01
C ALA A 24 -16.45 3.00 16.91
N PRO A 25 -16.66 4.14 17.60
CA PRO A 25 -15.56 4.84 18.30
C PRO A 25 -14.74 3.99 19.27
N GLY A 26 -15.36 3.03 19.97
CA GLY A 26 -14.67 2.14 20.92
C GLY A 26 -14.13 0.85 20.29
N ILE A 27 -14.20 0.68 18.96
CA ILE A 27 -13.68 -0.52 18.29
C ILE A 27 -12.16 -0.62 18.45
N PRO A 28 -11.34 0.42 18.20
CA PRO A 28 -9.89 0.29 18.33
C PRO A 28 -9.47 -0.15 19.74
N ASP A 29 -9.98 0.51 20.78
CA ASP A 29 -9.69 0.15 22.17
C ASP A 29 -10.14 -1.28 22.50
N ARG A 30 -11.29 -1.71 21.95
CA ARG A 30 -11.80 -3.07 22.13
C ARG A 30 -10.95 -4.11 21.38
N LEU A 31 -10.43 -3.78 20.20
CA LEU A 31 -9.51 -4.64 19.46
C LEU A 31 -8.20 -4.80 20.24
N ASP A 32 -7.67 -3.71 20.79
CA ASP A 32 -6.46 -3.73 21.62
C ASP A 32 -6.67 -4.59 22.88
N ALA A 33 -7.82 -4.45 23.56
CA ALA A 33 -8.17 -5.26 24.73
C ALA A 33 -8.33 -6.77 24.41
N LEU A 34 -8.72 -7.11 23.18
CA LEU A 34 -8.90 -8.50 22.74
C LEU A 34 -7.59 -9.16 22.27
N LEU A 35 -6.50 -8.42 22.15
CA LEU A 35 -5.21 -8.93 21.67
C LEU A 35 -4.76 -10.17 22.47
N VAL A 36 -4.68 -10.06 23.80
CA VAL A 36 -4.19 -11.15 24.66
C VAL A 36 -5.16 -12.33 24.69
N ALA A 37 -6.47 -12.06 24.65
CA ALA A 37 -7.49 -13.10 24.77
C ALA A 37 -7.71 -13.90 23.48
N VAL A 38 -7.49 -13.27 22.31
CA VAL A 38 -7.84 -13.84 21.00
C VAL A 38 -6.66 -13.79 20.02
N GLY A 39 -5.96 -12.67 19.94
CA GLY A 39 -4.84 -12.47 19.01
C GLY A 39 -3.63 -13.38 19.28
N ASP A 40 -3.35 -13.63 20.56
CA ASP A 40 -2.28 -14.55 20.99
C ASP A 40 -2.76 -16.02 21.13
N GLY A 41 -4.03 -16.28 20.81
CA GLY A 41 -4.63 -17.61 20.87
C GLY A 41 -4.19 -18.54 19.74
N PRO A 42 -4.48 -19.85 19.82
CA PRO A 42 -4.10 -20.83 18.80
C PRO A 42 -4.85 -20.68 17.46
N SER A 43 -5.91 -19.87 17.41
CA SER A 43 -6.72 -19.64 16.21
C SER A 43 -7.19 -18.18 16.16
N PRO A 44 -6.28 -17.21 15.87
CA PRO A 44 -6.61 -15.78 15.96
C PRO A 44 -7.59 -15.33 14.86
N TYR A 45 -7.77 -16.12 13.79
CA TYR A 45 -8.63 -15.79 12.65
C TYR A 45 -10.11 -16.11 12.89
N PHE A 46 -10.41 -17.01 13.83
CA PHE A 46 -11.77 -17.43 14.11
C PHE A 46 -11.96 -17.75 15.59
N ASP A 47 -12.65 -16.83 16.27
CA ASP A 47 -13.20 -17.02 17.60
C ASP A 47 -14.71 -16.83 17.51
N VAL A 48 -15.48 -17.89 17.77
CA VAL A 48 -16.95 -17.88 17.68
C VAL A 48 -17.56 -16.82 18.59
N SER A 49 -16.95 -16.54 19.75
CA SER A 49 -17.45 -15.55 20.72
C SER A 49 -17.30 -14.11 20.23
N GLN A 50 -16.34 -13.84 19.36
CA GLN A 50 -16.07 -12.51 18.80
C GLN A 50 -16.35 -12.42 17.28
N ALA A 51 -16.82 -13.49 16.63
CA ALA A 51 -16.96 -13.55 15.18
C ALA A 51 -17.84 -12.44 14.60
N LEU A 52 -18.93 -12.06 15.30
CA LEU A 52 -19.78 -10.94 14.88
C LEU A 52 -19.02 -9.61 14.89
N LEU A 53 -18.16 -9.39 15.88
CA LEU A 53 -17.34 -8.19 15.95
C LEU A 53 -16.25 -8.23 14.89
N LEU A 54 -15.40 -9.26 14.93
CA LEU A 54 -14.15 -9.33 14.18
C LEU A 54 -14.37 -9.63 12.69
N ASN A 55 -15.32 -10.49 12.33
CA ASN A 55 -15.49 -10.94 10.95
C ASN A 55 -16.70 -10.29 10.24
N VAL A 56 -17.54 -9.53 10.95
CA VAL A 56 -18.73 -8.87 10.36
C VAL A 56 -18.74 -7.37 10.63
N TRP A 57 -18.74 -6.94 11.89
CA TRP A 57 -18.93 -5.54 12.23
C TRP A 57 -17.73 -4.67 11.86
N VAL A 58 -16.50 -5.05 12.24
CA VAL A 58 -15.30 -4.28 11.89
C VAL A 58 -15.08 -4.22 10.37
N PRO A 59 -15.19 -5.31 9.59
CA PRO A 59 -15.17 -5.24 8.13
C PRO A 59 -16.23 -4.28 7.56
N LEU A 60 -17.46 -4.31 8.08
CA LEU A 60 -18.53 -3.42 7.64
C LEU A 60 -18.19 -1.95 7.91
N VAL A 61 -17.65 -1.64 9.10
CA VAL A 61 -17.22 -0.29 9.48
C VAL A 61 -16.07 0.19 8.58
N ALA A 62 -15.09 -0.66 8.31
CA ALA A 62 -13.96 -0.31 7.45
C ALA A 62 -14.41 -0.05 5.99
N VAL A 63 -15.31 -0.88 5.45
CA VAL A 63 -15.91 -0.67 4.13
C VAL A 63 -16.76 0.61 4.09
N ALA A 64 -17.52 0.89 5.15
CA ALA A 64 -18.31 2.12 5.24
C ALA A 64 -17.43 3.38 5.28
N ALA A 65 -16.33 3.36 6.03
CA ALA A 65 -15.35 4.45 6.03
C ALA A 65 -14.69 4.64 4.67
N GLY A 66 -14.31 3.56 3.98
CA GLY A 66 -13.81 3.61 2.60
C GLY A 66 -14.84 4.21 1.63
N ALA A 67 -16.12 3.85 1.75
CA ALA A 67 -17.19 4.41 0.93
C ALA A 67 -17.43 5.91 1.22
N LEU A 68 -17.42 6.32 2.50
CA LEU A 68 -17.51 7.73 2.89
C LEU A 68 -16.33 8.54 2.36
N PHE A 69 -15.11 7.98 2.40
CA PHE A 69 -13.92 8.64 1.85
C PHE A 69 -14.07 8.91 0.34
N LEU A 70 -14.62 7.97 -0.42
CA LEU A 70 -14.83 8.11 -1.88
C LEU A 70 -16.02 9.01 -2.24
N ALA A 71 -17.00 9.14 -1.35
CA ALA A 71 -18.28 9.77 -1.64
C ALA A 71 -18.18 11.22 -2.16
N PRO A 72 -17.37 12.13 -1.57
CA PRO A 72 -17.27 13.51 -2.05
C PRO A 72 -16.94 13.61 -3.53
N GLY A 73 -15.92 12.87 -4.00
CA GLY A 73 -15.52 12.89 -5.40
C GLY A 73 -16.54 12.23 -6.33
N LEU A 74 -17.10 11.08 -5.93
CA LEU A 74 -18.12 10.37 -6.71
C LEU A 74 -19.37 11.22 -6.91
N LEU A 75 -19.87 11.84 -5.84
CA LEU A 75 -21.09 12.66 -5.86
C LEU A 75 -20.89 13.99 -6.60
N LEU A 76 -19.71 14.61 -6.49
CA LEU A 76 -19.42 15.84 -7.23
C LEU A 76 -19.40 15.62 -8.74
N LEU A 77 -18.97 14.43 -9.18
CA LEU A 77 -18.83 14.07 -10.59
C LEU A 77 -20.09 13.41 -11.19
N ALA A 78 -20.99 12.86 -10.37
CA ALA A 78 -22.22 12.22 -10.83
C ALA A 78 -23.16 13.08 -11.74
N PRO A 79 -23.28 14.41 -11.55
CA PRO A 79 -24.08 15.28 -12.41
C PRO A 79 -23.36 15.75 -13.69
N VAL A 80 -22.08 15.40 -13.90
CA VAL A 80 -21.34 15.81 -15.10
C VAL A 80 -21.86 15.03 -16.30
N ARG A 81 -22.68 15.69 -17.12
CA ARG A 81 -23.33 15.13 -18.31
C ARG A 81 -22.32 14.84 -19.42
N GLY A 82 -21.60 13.74 -19.32
CA GLY A 82 -21.16 12.98 -20.48
C GLY A 82 -22.12 11.81 -20.65
N ARG A 83 -22.92 11.77 -21.72
CA ARG A 83 -23.85 10.65 -22.00
C ARG A 83 -23.13 9.30 -22.22
N GLU A 84 -21.81 9.30 -22.19
CA GLU A 84 -20.91 8.17 -22.46
C GLU A 84 -19.92 7.91 -21.30
N GLU A 85 -20.05 8.57 -20.14
CA GLU A 85 -19.10 8.36 -19.04
C GLU A 85 -19.22 6.93 -18.49
N ARG A 86 -18.17 6.14 -18.69
CA ARG A 86 -18.10 4.75 -18.21
C ARG A 86 -17.93 4.71 -16.69
N PHE A 87 -18.55 3.71 -16.04
CA PHE A 87 -18.60 3.56 -14.58
C PHE A 87 -17.21 3.59 -13.90
N GLU A 88 -16.27 2.78 -14.39
CA GLU A 88 -14.89 2.66 -13.93
C GLU A 88 -14.09 3.96 -14.07
N LEU A 89 -14.39 4.77 -15.09
CA LEU A 89 -13.75 6.07 -15.28
C LEU A 89 -14.30 7.12 -14.33
N TRP A 90 -15.61 7.08 -14.08
CA TRP A 90 -16.24 7.88 -13.03
C TRP A 90 -15.70 7.50 -11.65
N VAL A 91 -15.58 6.21 -11.34
CA VAL A 91 -15.02 5.72 -10.08
C VAL A 91 -13.55 6.14 -9.92
N ALA A 92 -12.72 5.95 -10.94
CA ALA A 92 -11.31 6.32 -10.89
C ALA A 92 -11.12 7.84 -10.66
N LYS A 93 -11.88 8.68 -11.37
CA LYS A 93 -11.88 10.13 -11.12
C LYS A 93 -12.39 10.50 -9.73
N GLY A 94 -13.44 9.83 -9.27
CA GLY A 94 -14.01 10.04 -7.94
C GLY A 94 -13.00 9.73 -6.84
N LEU A 95 -12.24 8.63 -7.00
CA LEU A 95 -11.10 8.32 -6.12
C LEU A 95 -10.03 9.41 -6.22
N THR A 96 -9.55 9.76 -7.42
CA THR A 96 -8.52 10.80 -7.59
C THR A 96 -8.93 12.11 -6.92
N LEU A 97 -10.15 12.58 -7.16
CA LEU A 97 -10.64 13.81 -6.57
C LEU A 97 -10.72 13.70 -5.04
N SER A 98 -11.26 12.60 -4.50
CA SER A 98 -11.40 12.44 -3.05
C SER A 98 -10.03 12.32 -2.36
N LEU A 99 -9.10 11.58 -2.98
CA LEU A 99 -7.76 11.35 -2.46
C LEU A 99 -6.98 12.64 -2.28
N PHE A 100 -7.04 13.57 -3.23
CA PHE A 100 -6.36 14.86 -3.10
C PHE A 100 -7.19 15.88 -2.31
N ALA A 101 -8.49 15.98 -2.55
CA ALA A 101 -9.30 17.05 -1.98
C ALA A 101 -9.63 16.81 -0.50
N VAL A 102 -10.00 15.60 -0.09
CA VAL A 102 -10.50 15.34 1.27
C VAL A 102 -9.40 15.57 2.32
N PRO A 103 -8.20 14.97 2.22
CA PRO A 103 -7.12 15.23 3.19
C PRO A 103 -6.65 16.69 3.18
N ALA A 104 -6.55 17.33 2.01
CA ALA A 104 -6.13 18.72 1.90
C ALA A 104 -7.15 19.70 2.53
N LEU A 105 -8.45 19.50 2.27
CA LEU A 105 -9.52 20.30 2.87
C LEU A 105 -9.64 20.02 4.37
N ALA A 106 -9.35 18.80 4.83
CA ALA A 106 -9.28 18.50 6.26
C ALA A 106 -8.11 19.23 6.94
N ALA A 107 -6.92 19.21 6.34
CA ALA A 107 -5.78 19.98 6.87
C ALA A 107 -6.09 21.49 6.92
N LEU A 108 -6.72 22.04 5.86
CA LEU A 108 -7.13 23.44 5.82
C LEU A 108 -8.19 23.76 6.89
N ALA A 109 -9.26 22.97 6.98
CA ALA A 109 -10.33 23.19 7.94
C ALA A 109 -9.84 23.04 9.38
N GLN A 110 -8.95 22.10 9.66
CA GLN A 110 -8.27 21.96 10.95
C GLN A 110 -7.45 23.22 11.27
N ARG A 111 -6.67 23.73 10.31
CA ARG A 111 -5.88 24.96 10.49
C ARG A 111 -6.75 26.19 10.76
N LEU A 112 -7.90 26.29 10.10
CA LEU A 112 -8.82 27.42 10.26
C LEU A 112 -9.65 27.36 11.55
N SER A 113 -10.05 26.15 11.97
CA SER A 113 -10.90 25.95 13.15
C SER A 113 -10.11 25.75 14.45
N GLY A 114 -8.83 25.36 14.38
CA GLY A 114 -8.05 24.91 15.53
C GLY A 114 -8.48 23.54 16.07
N VAL A 115 -9.48 22.88 15.47
CA VAL A 115 -9.97 21.58 15.90
C VAL A 115 -9.29 20.48 15.11
N THR A 116 -8.64 19.54 15.80
CA THR A 116 -8.08 18.33 15.17
C THR A 116 -9.20 17.54 14.51
N LEU A 117 -9.15 17.41 13.18
CA LEU A 117 -10.17 16.70 12.41
C LEU A 117 -9.89 15.21 12.38
N VAL A 118 -10.24 14.53 13.47
CA VAL A 118 -10.20 13.08 13.65
C VAL A 118 -11.52 12.63 14.29
N GLY A 119 -12.05 11.46 13.92
CA GLY A 119 -13.30 10.93 14.46
C GLY A 119 -14.52 11.73 13.98
N VAL A 120 -15.40 12.11 14.92
CA VAL A 120 -16.67 12.78 14.62
C VAL A 120 -16.48 14.09 13.82
N PRO A 121 -15.60 15.04 14.22
CA PRO A 121 -15.32 16.24 13.42
C PRO A 121 -14.95 15.94 11.96
N TYR A 122 -14.17 14.88 11.72
CA TYR A 122 -13.76 14.50 10.37
C TYR A 122 -14.93 13.91 9.56
N ILE A 123 -15.75 13.05 10.17
CA ILE A 123 -16.95 12.49 9.53
C ILE A 123 -17.91 13.62 9.12
N VAL A 124 -18.12 14.60 9.99
CA VAL A 124 -18.95 15.78 9.69
C VAL A 124 -18.39 16.54 8.49
N LEU A 125 -17.06 16.79 8.46
CA LEU A 125 -16.44 17.43 7.30
C LEU A 125 -16.68 16.64 6.01
N VAL A 126 -16.46 15.32 6.01
CA VAL A 126 -16.67 14.46 4.83
C VAL A 126 -18.11 14.55 4.32
N LEU A 127 -19.10 14.54 5.23
CA LEU A 127 -20.51 14.74 4.88
C LEU A 127 -20.78 16.13 4.29
N LEU A 128 -20.18 17.19 4.85
CA LEU A 128 -20.28 18.55 4.30
C LEU A 128 -19.67 18.63 2.89
N LEU A 129 -18.56 17.94 2.64
CA LEU A 129 -17.94 17.87 1.31
C LEU A 129 -18.82 17.13 0.27
N CYS A 130 -19.78 16.30 0.71
CA CYS A 130 -20.76 15.66 -0.16
C CYS A 130 -21.91 16.59 -0.58
N VAL A 131 -22.22 17.63 0.20
CA VAL A 131 -23.37 18.53 -0.02
C VAL A 131 -23.36 19.18 -1.42
N PRO A 132 -22.24 19.75 -1.92
CA PRO A 132 -22.22 20.33 -3.26
C PRO A 132 -22.57 19.32 -4.37
N GLY A 133 -22.13 18.06 -4.23
CA GLY A 133 -22.49 16.98 -5.15
C GLY A 133 -23.98 16.66 -5.11
N LEU A 134 -24.54 16.48 -3.90
CA LEU A 134 -25.96 16.20 -3.69
C LEU A 134 -26.86 17.32 -4.24
N LEU A 135 -26.52 18.59 -3.97
CA LEU A 135 -27.25 19.75 -4.50
C LEU A 135 -27.23 19.77 -6.03
N ARG A 136 -26.09 19.44 -6.66
CA ARG A 136 -26.00 19.33 -8.11
C ARG A 136 -26.83 18.17 -8.66
N ILE A 137 -26.86 17.02 -7.99
CA ILE A 137 -27.69 15.87 -8.38
C ILE A 137 -29.18 16.24 -8.27
N ALA A 138 -29.60 16.88 -7.18
CA ALA A 138 -30.99 17.35 -7.02
C ALA A 138 -31.38 18.33 -8.14
N ALA A 139 -30.49 19.26 -8.47
CA ALA A 139 -30.74 20.28 -9.49
C ALA A 139 -30.70 19.76 -10.94
N ARG A 140 -29.81 18.82 -11.26
CA ARG A 140 -29.51 18.43 -12.66
C ARG A 140 -29.80 16.97 -13.00
N GLY A 141 -30.13 16.15 -12.00
CA GLY A 141 -30.11 14.69 -12.06
C GLY A 141 -28.68 14.13 -12.03
N ALA A 142 -28.57 12.79 -11.97
CA ALA A 142 -27.31 12.08 -12.15
C ALA A 142 -27.31 11.31 -13.48
N ALA A 143 -26.12 11.10 -14.04
CA ALA A 143 -25.96 10.14 -15.12
C ALA A 143 -26.29 8.72 -14.63
N PRO A 144 -26.88 7.84 -15.46
CA PRO A 144 -27.24 6.46 -15.08
C PRO A 144 -26.01 5.54 -15.02
N VAL A 145 -24.90 6.00 -14.43
CA VAL A 145 -23.61 5.29 -14.40
C VAL A 145 -23.67 3.98 -13.61
N LEU A 146 -24.65 3.82 -12.72
CA LEU A 146 -24.86 2.61 -11.91
C LEU A 146 -25.75 1.57 -12.60
N THR A 147 -26.42 1.92 -13.69
CA THR A 147 -27.35 1.00 -14.36
C THR A 147 -26.60 -0.19 -14.95
N GLY A 148 -27.03 -1.40 -14.59
CA GLY A 148 -26.41 -2.65 -15.03
C GLY A 148 -25.04 -2.94 -14.38
N ARG A 149 -24.68 -2.24 -13.30
CA ARG A 149 -23.39 -2.40 -12.58
C ARG A 149 -23.47 -3.27 -11.32
N GLY A 150 -24.56 -4.03 -11.16
CA GLY A 150 -24.76 -4.88 -9.98
C GLY A 150 -23.55 -5.77 -9.65
N PRO A 151 -23.00 -6.53 -10.62
CA PRO A 151 -21.81 -7.35 -10.39
C PRO A 151 -20.57 -6.54 -10.00
N ASP A 152 -20.29 -5.41 -10.68
CA ASP A 152 -19.17 -4.52 -10.37
C ASP A 152 -19.28 -4.02 -8.92
N ILE A 153 -20.44 -3.49 -8.53
CA ILE A 153 -20.70 -2.95 -7.18
C ILE A 153 -20.62 -4.07 -6.12
N ALA A 154 -21.14 -5.25 -6.41
CA ALA A 154 -21.06 -6.40 -5.51
C ALA A 154 -19.61 -6.78 -5.21
N VAL A 155 -18.73 -6.79 -6.22
CA VAL A 155 -17.29 -7.03 -6.02
C VAL A 155 -16.64 -5.86 -5.29
N MET A 156 -16.94 -4.60 -5.64
CA MET A 156 -16.38 -3.42 -4.97
C MET A 156 -16.69 -3.37 -3.47
N ILE A 157 -17.82 -3.92 -3.02
CA ILE A 157 -18.21 -3.97 -1.61
C ILE A 157 -17.76 -5.29 -0.97
N GLY A 158 -18.02 -6.41 -1.63
CA GLY A 158 -17.76 -7.74 -1.10
C GLY A 158 -16.27 -8.06 -0.98
N LEU A 159 -15.44 -7.62 -1.94
CA LEU A 159 -14.00 -7.86 -1.90
C LEU A 159 -13.32 -7.23 -0.67
N PRO A 160 -13.40 -5.91 -0.42
CA PRO A 160 -12.77 -5.32 0.76
C PRO A 160 -13.36 -5.88 2.06
N PHE A 161 -14.66 -6.20 2.10
CA PHE A 161 -15.27 -6.87 3.24
C PHE A 161 -14.60 -8.23 3.52
N LEU A 162 -14.49 -9.09 2.49
CA LEU A 162 -13.87 -10.41 2.61
C LEU A 162 -12.38 -10.33 2.95
N VAL A 163 -11.67 -9.34 2.41
CA VAL A 163 -10.25 -9.08 2.72
C VAL A 163 -10.07 -8.87 4.22
N VAL A 164 -10.86 -7.99 4.84
CA VAL A 164 -10.76 -7.75 6.29
C VAL A 164 -11.28 -8.96 7.07
N ALA A 165 -12.42 -9.53 6.68
CA ALA A 165 -13.05 -10.62 7.42
C ALA A 165 -12.20 -11.90 7.46
N LEU A 166 -11.50 -12.22 6.36
CA LEU A 166 -10.66 -13.42 6.26
C LEU A 166 -9.23 -13.20 6.77
N MET A 167 -8.77 -11.95 6.83
CA MET A 167 -7.41 -11.59 7.29
C MET A 167 -7.44 -10.70 8.53
N ALA A 168 -8.47 -10.83 9.36
CA ALA A 168 -8.74 -9.96 10.51
C ALA A 168 -7.51 -9.74 11.42
N PRO A 169 -6.77 -10.78 11.88
CA PRO A 169 -5.56 -10.60 12.69
C PRO A 169 -4.49 -9.72 12.03
N LYS A 170 -4.31 -9.83 10.71
CA LYS A 170 -3.36 -8.98 9.96
C LYS A 170 -3.74 -7.51 9.98
N PHE A 171 -5.04 -7.19 10.00
CA PHE A 171 -5.49 -5.80 10.14
C PHE A 171 -5.39 -5.32 11.57
N TYR A 172 -5.80 -6.15 12.54
CA TYR A 172 -6.06 -5.68 13.91
C TYR A 172 -4.83 -5.73 14.81
N TRP A 173 -4.01 -6.77 14.68
CA TRP A 173 -3.07 -7.12 15.74
C TRP A 173 -1.62 -7.27 15.30
N GLU A 174 -1.37 -7.55 14.01
CA GLU A 174 -0.01 -7.56 13.45
C GLU A 174 0.72 -6.28 13.84
N ASN A 175 1.98 -6.37 14.25
CA ASN A 175 2.76 -5.17 14.51
C ASN A 175 3.12 -4.44 13.21
N PHE A 176 3.56 -3.19 13.35
CA PHE A 176 4.29 -2.53 12.28
C PHE A 176 5.65 -3.19 12.07
N ASN A 177 6.05 -3.35 10.81
CA ASN A 177 7.48 -3.35 10.44
C ASN A 177 7.94 -1.90 10.20
N ASP A 178 9.21 -1.67 9.88
CA ASP A 178 9.70 -0.30 9.70
C ASP A 178 8.98 0.46 8.56
N ASP A 179 8.63 -0.20 7.45
CA ASP A 179 7.84 0.40 6.35
C ASP A 179 6.45 0.90 6.83
N GLY A 180 5.75 0.05 7.60
CA GLY A 180 4.46 0.38 8.18
C GLY A 180 4.56 1.48 9.25
N ALA A 181 5.62 1.45 10.06
CA ALA A 181 5.90 2.46 11.06
C ALA A 181 6.19 3.84 10.42
N HIS A 182 6.95 3.86 9.31
CA HIS A 182 7.18 5.08 8.53
C HIS A 182 5.86 5.66 7.98
N SER A 183 5.00 4.81 7.41
CA SER A 183 3.66 5.21 6.94
C SER A 183 2.79 5.76 8.08
N TYR A 184 2.83 5.13 9.24
CA TYR A 184 2.10 5.54 10.43
C TYR A 184 2.54 6.91 10.93
N LEU A 185 3.85 7.11 11.10
CA LEU A 185 4.43 8.38 11.53
C LEU A 185 4.14 9.50 10.53
N SER A 186 4.18 9.21 9.22
CA SER A 186 3.84 10.16 8.15
C SER A 186 2.38 10.58 8.19
N SER A 187 1.47 9.65 8.51
CA SER A 187 0.05 9.96 8.67
C SER A 187 -0.21 10.84 9.88
N ILE A 188 0.45 10.57 11.02
CA ILE A 188 0.37 11.44 12.20
C ILE A 188 0.94 12.82 11.88
N LEU A 189 2.08 12.89 11.21
CA LEU A 189 2.72 14.14 10.81
C LEU A 189 1.75 15.01 9.98
N PHE A 190 1.05 14.40 9.03
CA PHE A 190 0.06 15.11 8.23
C PHE A 190 -1.17 15.52 9.07
N ILE A 191 -1.59 14.69 10.02
CA ILE A 191 -2.66 15.06 10.96
C ILE A 191 -2.25 16.26 11.81
N THR A 192 -1.03 16.31 12.33
CA THR A 192 -0.58 17.34 13.28
C THR A 192 -0.13 18.63 12.60
N ARG A 193 0.62 18.53 11.49
CA ARG A 193 1.21 19.69 10.79
C ARG A 193 0.40 20.17 9.59
N GLY A 194 -0.52 19.35 9.08
CA GLY A 194 -1.24 19.66 7.84
C GLY A 194 -0.40 19.52 6.57
N LEU A 195 0.81 18.94 6.67
CA LEU A 195 1.66 18.57 5.55
C LEU A 195 2.22 17.16 5.78
N PRO A 196 2.35 16.31 4.74
CA PRO A 196 2.89 14.97 4.86
C PRO A 196 4.43 14.94 4.91
N PHE A 197 5.12 16.09 4.95
CA PHE A 197 6.57 16.16 4.83
C PHE A 197 7.24 16.53 6.15
N TRP A 198 8.35 15.85 6.45
CA TRP A 198 9.17 16.17 7.61
C TRP A 198 9.91 17.48 7.39
N PRO A 199 10.11 18.29 8.45
CA PRO A 199 11.04 19.40 8.38
C PRO A 199 12.47 18.89 8.11
N PRO A 200 13.35 19.73 7.54
CA PRO A 200 14.77 19.41 7.43
C PRO A 200 15.38 19.01 8.79
N GLY A 201 16.30 18.04 8.79
CA GLY A 201 16.93 17.56 10.02
C GLY A 201 17.78 16.30 9.84
N ASP A 202 18.56 15.99 10.88
CA ASP A 202 19.57 14.91 10.90
C ASP A 202 18.96 13.56 11.30
N SER A 203 18.09 13.01 10.45
CA SER A 203 17.59 11.65 10.64
C SER A 203 17.28 10.98 9.30
N SER A 204 17.30 9.65 9.27
CA SER A 204 16.97 8.86 8.07
C SER A 204 15.52 9.04 7.59
N ILE A 205 14.62 9.56 8.43
CA ILE A 205 13.20 9.75 8.08
C ILE A 205 12.92 11.04 7.30
N THR A 206 13.81 12.05 7.31
CA THR A 206 13.51 13.37 6.70
C THR A 206 13.30 13.33 5.19
N GLY A 207 13.68 12.22 4.54
CA GLY A 207 13.45 11.95 3.13
C GLY A 207 12.16 11.17 2.77
N TYR A 208 11.41 10.69 3.76
CA TYR A 208 10.19 9.89 3.57
C TYR A 208 9.00 10.51 4.32
N PRO A 209 7.87 10.83 3.67
CA PRO A 209 7.56 10.56 2.29
C PRO A 209 8.12 11.64 1.35
N ALA A 210 8.51 11.25 0.15
CA ALA A 210 8.83 12.19 -0.93
C ALA A 210 7.56 12.52 -1.75
N MET A 211 7.64 13.47 -2.69
CA MET A 211 6.55 13.74 -3.65
C MET A 211 6.10 12.50 -4.42
N THR A 212 7.00 11.54 -4.63
CA THR A 212 6.72 10.24 -5.26
C THR A 212 5.93 9.29 -4.38
N MET A 213 5.64 9.62 -3.12
CA MET A 213 4.84 8.84 -2.15
C MET A 213 3.63 9.64 -1.64
N LEU A 214 3.34 10.79 -2.24
CA LEU A 214 2.28 11.69 -1.77
C LEU A 214 0.90 11.03 -1.76
N THR A 215 0.61 10.21 -2.76
CA THR A 215 -0.74 9.62 -2.92
C THR A 215 -1.04 8.56 -1.89
N GLU A 216 -0.07 7.72 -1.50
CA GLU A 216 -0.23 6.78 -0.40
C GLU A 216 -0.40 7.51 0.94
N ALA A 217 0.42 8.53 1.21
CA ALA A 217 0.34 9.32 2.44
C ALA A 217 -1.01 10.03 2.59
N MET A 218 -1.55 10.56 1.49
CA MET A 218 -2.88 11.18 1.45
C MET A 218 -4.00 10.17 1.75
N LEU A 219 -3.95 8.99 1.15
CA LEU A 219 -4.95 7.95 1.37
C LEU A 219 -4.92 7.43 2.81
N GLN A 220 -3.73 7.09 3.30
CA GLN A 220 -3.49 6.63 4.66
C GLN A 220 -3.95 7.67 5.70
N THR A 221 -3.59 8.94 5.51
CA THR A 221 -4.03 10.03 6.39
C THR A 221 -5.54 10.19 6.37
N GLY A 222 -6.16 10.16 5.20
CA GLY A 222 -7.61 10.28 5.05
C GLY A 222 -8.36 9.19 5.81
N ILE A 223 -7.91 7.95 5.71
CA ILE A 223 -8.56 6.83 6.42
C ILE A 223 -8.23 6.84 7.93
N THR A 224 -6.99 7.15 8.31
CA THR A 224 -6.58 7.28 9.72
C THR A 224 -7.41 8.32 10.47
N ARG A 225 -7.81 9.42 9.81
CA ARG A 225 -8.67 10.45 10.42
C ARG A 225 -10.06 9.95 10.81
N PHE A 226 -10.59 8.85 10.26
CA PHE A 226 -11.88 8.31 10.70
C PHE A 226 -11.83 7.73 12.12
N PHE A 227 -10.74 7.06 12.46
CA PHE A 227 -10.65 6.23 13.67
C PHE A 227 -9.60 6.72 14.68
N GLY A 228 -8.69 7.61 14.26
CA GLY A 228 -7.54 8.00 15.05
C GLY A 228 -6.28 7.19 14.71
N PRO A 229 -5.16 7.51 15.37
CA PRO A 229 -3.84 6.97 15.06
C PRO A 229 -3.67 5.53 15.60
N HIS A 230 -4.49 4.60 15.12
CA HIS A 230 -4.42 3.17 15.40
C HIS A 230 -3.89 2.41 14.18
N GLU A 231 -3.30 1.24 14.42
CA GLU A 231 -2.67 0.44 13.35
C GLU A 231 -3.69 -0.07 12.34
N ALA A 232 -4.82 -0.58 12.82
CA ALA A 232 -5.92 -1.03 11.98
C ALA A 232 -6.42 0.07 11.05
N ALA A 233 -6.49 1.31 11.54
CA ALA A 233 -6.93 2.45 10.74
C ALA A 233 -6.01 2.70 9.54
N LEU A 234 -4.69 2.59 9.75
CA LEU A 234 -3.71 2.73 8.68
C LEU A 234 -3.86 1.62 7.63
N ARG A 235 -4.07 0.38 8.07
CA ARG A 235 -4.22 -0.79 7.17
C ARG A 235 -5.52 -0.76 6.38
N PHE A 236 -6.60 -0.17 6.92
CA PHE A 236 -7.85 0.02 6.19
C PHE A 236 -7.71 0.93 4.96
N ALA A 237 -6.62 1.70 4.85
CA ALA A 237 -6.32 2.50 3.66
C ALA A 237 -6.22 1.67 2.36
N PHE A 238 -5.88 0.39 2.46
CA PHE A 238 -5.86 -0.54 1.33
C PHE A 238 -7.24 -0.72 0.66
N LEU A 239 -8.32 -0.72 1.44
CA LEU A 239 -9.66 -1.13 1.02
C LEU A 239 -10.27 -0.30 -0.12
N PRO A 240 -10.29 1.05 -0.06
CA PRO A 240 -10.77 1.85 -1.19
C PRO A 240 -9.92 1.63 -2.46
N GLY A 241 -8.60 1.41 -2.32
CA GLY A 241 -7.72 1.11 -3.44
C GLY A 241 -8.10 -0.20 -4.14
N VAL A 242 -8.24 -1.29 -3.41
CA VAL A 242 -8.58 -2.59 -4.02
C VAL A 242 -10.00 -2.61 -4.60
N ALA A 243 -10.95 -1.92 -3.97
CA ALA A 243 -12.32 -1.79 -4.49
C ALA A 243 -12.34 -1.07 -5.85
N VAL A 244 -11.65 0.06 -5.97
CA VAL A 244 -11.58 0.82 -7.23
C VAL A 244 -10.79 0.07 -8.29
N LEU A 245 -9.72 -0.63 -7.91
CA LEU A 245 -8.96 -1.49 -8.83
C LEU A 245 -9.86 -2.57 -9.45
N ALA A 246 -10.73 -3.22 -8.66
CA ALA A 246 -11.69 -4.18 -9.17
C ALA A 246 -12.62 -3.57 -10.23
N ALA A 247 -13.15 -2.37 -9.96
CA ALA A 247 -14.00 -1.66 -10.92
C ALA A 247 -13.27 -1.36 -12.24
N VAL A 248 -12.00 -0.91 -12.16
CA VAL A 248 -11.16 -0.61 -13.31
C VAL A 248 -10.88 -1.85 -14.14
N ILE A 249 -10.48 -2.97 -13.51
CA ILE A 249 -10.24 -4.24 -14.21
C ILE A 249 -11.53 -4.73 -14.89
N LEU A 250 -12.66 -4.74 -14.19
CA LEU A 250 -13.94 -5.15 -14.77
C LEU A 250 -14.37 -4.25 -15.93
N GLY A 251 -13.99 -2.96 -15.92
CA GLY A 251 -14.16 -2.05 -17.03
C GLY A 251 -13.55 -2.52 -18.35
N TYR A 252 -12.48 -3.32 -18.31
CA TYR A 252 -11.87 -3.95 -19.49
C TYR A 252 -12.60 -5.21 -19.96
N LEU A 253 -13.50 -5.78 -19.16
CA LEU A 253 -14.04 -7.13 -19.36
C LEU A 253 -15.53 -7.13 -19.69
N ARG A 254 -16.07 -5.97 -20.02
CA ARG A 254 -17.48 -5.81 -20.35
C ARG A 254 -17.82 -6.34 -21.73
N ASP A 255 -19.03 -6.84 -21.84
CA ASP A 255 -19.63 -7.25 -23.11
C ASP A 255 -20.03 -6.06 -23.99
N VAL A 256 -20.61 -6.37 -25.14
CA VAL A 256 -21.06 -5.37 -26.13
C VAL A 256 -22.17 -4.45 -25.62
N ASP A 257 -22.98 -4.91 -24.66
CA ASP A 257 -24.00 -4.11 -23.98
C ASP A 257 -23.41 -3.30 -22.81
N GLY A 258 -22.08 -3.38 -22.67
CA GLY A 258 -21.32 -2.74 -21.64
C GLY A 258 -21.54 -3.38 -20.26
N ARG A 259 -22.10 -4.58 -20.13
CA ARG A 259 -22.35 -5.25 -18.83
C ARG A 259 -21.20 -6.20 -18.47
N THR A 260 -21.05 -6.46 -17.18
CA THR A 260 -20.07 -7.41 -16.66
C THR A 260 -20.75 -8.75 -16.39
N PRO A 261 -20.34 -9.85 -17.01
CA PRO A 261 -20.87 -11.17 -16.67
C PRO A 261 -20.55 -11.52 -15.21
N GLY A 262 -21.55 -11.99 -14.45
CA GLY A 262 -21.38 -12.31 -13.02
C GLY A 262 -20.24 -13.31 -12.76
N ALA A 263 -20.08 -14.30 -13.64
CA ALA A 263 -18.97 -15.26 -13.61
C ALA A 263 -17.60 -14.56 -13.64
N VAL A 264 -17.42 -13.60 -14.57
CA VAL A 264 -16.17 -12.83 -14.68
C VAL A 264 -15.92 -11.99 -13.43
N ALA A 265 -16.99 -11.37 -12.89
CA ALA A 265 -16.90 -10.59 -11.66
C ALA A 265 -16.43 -11.45 -10.46
N ILE A 266 -16.98 -12.66 -10.30
CA ILE A 266 -16.57 -13.63 -9.27
C ILE A 266 -15.11 -14.03 -9.46
N GLY A 267 -14.70 -14.37 -10.68
CA GLY A 267 -13.34 -14.79 -10.98
C GLY A 267 -12.31 -13.69 -10.70
N VAL A 268 -12.57 -12.45 -11.12
CA VAL A 268 -11.72 -11.29 -10.80
C VAL A 268 -11.69 -11.01 -9.30
N GLY A 269 -12.85 -11.08 -8.62
CA GLY A 269 -12.93 -10.93 -7.17
C GLY A 269 -12.07 -11.95 -6.43
N ALA A 270 -12.11 -13.22 -6.82
CA ALA A 270 -11.29 -14.28 -6.25
C ALA A 270 -9.78 -14.06 -6.49
N GLN A 271 -9.40 -13.60 -7.69
CA GLN A 271 -8.01 -13.30 -8.03
C GLN A 271 -7.47 -12.09 -7.26
N LEU A 272 -8.29 -11.03 -7.07
CA LEU A 272 -7.88 -9.88 -6.25
C LEU A 272 -7.87 -10.21 -4.75
N LEU A 273 -8.73 -11.12 -4.29
CA LEU A 273 -8.69 -11.62 -2.92
C LEU A 273 -7.39 -12.40 -2.68
N LEU A 274 -6.99 -13.27 -3.63
CA LEU A 274 -5.69 -13.92 -3.60
C LEU A 274 -4.53 -12.91 -3.61
N PHE A 275 -4.60 -11.89 -4.46
CA PHE A 275 -3.60 -10.81 -4.50
C PHE A 275 -3.45 -10.15 -3.14
N SER A 276 -4.58 -9.83 -2.50
CA SER A 276 -4.61 -9.25 -1.16
C SER A 276 -3.99 -10.21 -0.13
N PHE A 277 -4.31 -11.50 -0.19
CA PHE A 277 -3.73 -12.52 0.68
C PHE A 277 -2.22 -12.65 0.49
N VAL A 278 -1.74 -12.84 -0.74
CA VAL A 278 -0.30 -12.98 -1.00
C VAL A 278 0.45 -11.73 -0.53
N PHE A 279 -0.09 -10.54 -0.76
CA PHE A 279 0.56 -9.30 -0.37
C PHE A 279 0.47 -8.97 1.13
N ALA A 280 -0.50 -9.54 1.86
CA ALA A 280 -0.61 -9.35 3.31
C ALA A 280 0.42 -10.16 4.10
N PHE A 281 1.00 -11.21 3.50
CA PHE A 281 1.90 -12.13 4.19
C PHE A 281 3.33 -12.16 3.63
N ASN A 282 3.54 -11.87 2.34
CA ASN A 282 4.81 -12.23 1.68
C ASN A 282 5.77 -11.08 1.32
N PRO A 283 5.33 -9.90 0.85
CA PRO A 283 6.25 -8.86 0.40
C PRO A 283 6.74 -8.00 1.57
N SER A 284 7.98 -8.22 2.04
CA SER A 284 8.59 -7.35 3.05
C SER A 284 10.11 -7.27 2.97
N TYR A 285 10.66 -6.14 3.40
CA TYR A 285 12.05 -6.01 3.81
C TYR A 285 12.33 -6.65 5.18
N SER A 286 11.28 -6.81 6.00
CA SER A 286 11.37 -7.54 7.27
C SER A 286 11.65 -9.01 7.02
N ALA A 287 12.44 -9.61 7.92
CA ALA A 287 12.78 -11.02 7.85
C ALA A 287 11.63 -11.95 8.24
N TYR A 288 10.64 -11.43 8.97
CA TYR A 288 9.67 -12.27 9.68
C TYR A 288 8.25 -12.17 9.13
N PHE A 289 7.79 -11.00 8.69
CA PHE A 289 6.41 -10.81 8.26
C PHE A 289 6.27 -9.67 7.25
N ALA A 290 5.15 -9.63 6.54
CA ALA A 290 4.74 -8.47 5.74
C ALA A 290 3.67 -7.65 6.45
N ASP A 291 3.70 -6.34 6.24
CA ASP A 291 2.71 -5.40 6.75
C ASP A 291 1.80 -4.90 5.62
N ILE A 292 0.51 -4.78 5.91
CA ILE A 292 -0.49 -4.25 4.99
C ILE A 292 -0.36 -2.74 4.85
N ALA A 293 0.11 -2.04 5.89
CA ALA A 293 0.25 -0.58 5.86
C ALA A 293 1.03 -0.12 4.62
N LEU A 294 2.15 -0.80 4.34
CA LEU A 294 2.97 -0.66 3.14
C LEU A 294 3.68 -2.00 2.88
N PRO A 295 3.68 -2.54 1.64
CA PRO A 295 3.39 -1.88 0.36
C PRO A 295 1.92 -1.95 -0.10
N MET A 296 1.03 -2.68 0.57
CA MET A 296 -0.31 -2.96 0.01
C MET A 296 -1.16 -1.73 -0.27
N THR A 297 -1.03 -0.65 0.49
CA THR A 297 -1.78 0.60 0.22
C THR A 297 -1.33 1.27 -1.08
N ARG A 298 -0.05 1.13 -1.44
CA ARG A 298 0.61 1.78 -2.59
C ARG A 298 0.28 1.10 -3.92
N GLU A 299 0.35 -0.22 -3.97
CA GLU A 299 0.28 -0.97 -5.23
C GLU A 299 -1.05 -0.79 -5.99
N PRO A 300 -2.24 -0.77 -5.34
CA PRO A 300 -3.49 -0.46 -6.02
C PRO A 300 -3.50 0.93 -6.67
N LEU A 301 -2.89 1.95 -6.04
CA LEU A 301 -2.84 3.30 -6.61
C LEU A 301 -2.00 3.35 -7.90
N ILE A 302 -0.88 2.62 -7.93
CA ILE A 302 -0.06 2.43 -9.15
C ILE A 302 -0.88 1.75 -10.24
N LEU A 303 -1.54 0.65 -9.91
CA LEU A 303 -2.34 -0.14 -10.85
C LEU A 303 -3.56 0.63 -11.38
N ILE A 304 -4.28 1.35 -10.51
CA ILE A 304 -5.41 2.21 -10.90
C ILE A 304 -4.90 3.34 -11.80
N GLY A 305 -3.84 4.05 -11.38
CA GLY A 305 -3.28 5.15 -12.15
C GLY A 305 -2.86 4.72 -13.56
N PHE A 306 -2.25 3.55 -13.68
CA PHE A 306 -1.89 2.97 -14.97
C PHE A 306 -3.11 2.50 -15.78
N LEU A 307 -3.93 1.59 -15.26
CA LEU A 307 -5.03 0.97 -16.00
C LEU A 307 -6.12 2.00 -16.35
N ALA A 308 -6.57 2.81 -15.40
CA ALA A 308 -7.55 3.85 -15.71
C ALA A 308 -6.94 4.93 -16.63
N GLY A 309 -5.65 5.25 -16.47
CA GLY A 309 -4.92 6.11 -17.40
C GLY A 309 -4.91 5.58 -18.84
N VAL A 310 -4.67 4.28 -19.02
CA VAL A 310 -4.75 3.60 -20.33
C VAL A 310 -6.17 3.68 -20.90
N LEU A 311 -7.22 3.50 -20.10
CA LEU A 311 -8.59 3.68 -20.57
C LEU A 311 -8.87 5.12 -21.04
N PHE A 312 -8.47 6.14 -20.27
CA PHE A 312 -8.60 7.53 -20.70
C PHE A 312 -7.76 7.86 -21.95
N PHE A 313 -6.60 7.25 -22.09
CA PHE A 313 -5.77 7.37 -23.28
C PHE A 313 -6.48 6.83 -24.53
N PHE A 314 -7.14 5.68 -24.42
CA PHE A 314 -7.96 5.13 -25.52
C PHE A 314 -9.19 5.99 -25.84
N GLU A 315 -9.79 6.65 -24.85
CA GLU A 315 -10.88 7.63 -25.06
C GLU A 315 -10.40 8.98 -25.61
N GLY A 316 -9.09 9.21 -25.75
CA GLY A 316 -8.55 10.50 -26.18
C GLY A 316 -8.68 11.61 -25.15
N ARG A 317 -8.95 11.26 -23.88
CA ARG A 317 -9.19 12.21 -22.78
C ARG A 317 -7.91 12.44 -22.00
N LEU A 318 -6.94 13.04 -22.67
CA LEU A 318 -5.56 13.12 -22.21
C LEU A 318 -5.37 13.87 -20.87
N LEU A 319 -6.18 14.90 -20.59
CA LEU A 319 -6.14 15.59 -19.29
C LEU A 319 -6.64 14.69 -18.14
N ALA A 320 -7.69 13.90 -18.38
CA ALA A 320 -8.18 12.94 -17.40
C ALA A 320 -7.19 11.78 -17.21
N MET A 321 -6.53 11.34 -18.30
CA MET A 321 -5.40 10.41 -18.22
C MET A 321 -4.31 10.96 -17.31
N ALA A 322 -3.83 12.20 -17.54
CA ALA A 322 -2.76 12.79 -16.72
C ALA A 322 -3.17 12.92 -15.25
N ALA A 323 -4.39 13.38 -14.98
CA ALA A 323 -4.91 13.51 -13.62
C ALA A 323 -4.96 12.17 -12.89
N VAL A 324 -5.47 11.11 -13.52
CA VAL A 324 -5.55 9.78 -12.89
C VAL A 324 -4.20 9.08 -12.85
N ALA A 325 -3.35 9.27 -13.86
CA ALA A 325 -1.98 8.76 -13.86
C ALA A 325 -1.14 9.30 -12.69
N SER A 326 -1.47 10.50 -12.17
CA SER A 326 -0.83 11.03 -10.95
C SER A 326 -0.95 10.09 -9.75
N LEU A 327 -2.01 9.26 -9.67
CA LEU A 327 -2.15 8.24 -8.62
C LEU A 327 -0.98 7.28 -8.60
N GLY A 328 -0.51 6.83 -9.77
CA GLY A 328 0.63 5.94 -9.86
C GLY A 328 1.98 6.66 -9.86
N LEU A 329 2.06 7.79 -10.58
CA LEU A 329 3.30 8.57 -10.71
C LEU A 329 3.75 9.22 -9.39
N LEU A 330 2.80 9.51 -8.49
CA LEU A 330 3.05 10.05 -7.15
C LEU A 330 2.87 9.00 -6.04
N SER A 331 2.85 7.71 -6.40
CA SER A 331 2.88 6.56 -5.46
C SER A 331 4.24 5.86 -5.46
N ALA A 332 4.82 5.64 -6.65
CA ALA A 332 6.17 5.09 -6.79
C ALA A 332 6.73 5.31 -8.20
N PRO A 333 8.06 5.17 -8.40
CA PRO A 333 8.67 5.19 -9.73
C PRO A 333 8.09 4.15 -10.71
N ASN A 334 7.51 3.06 -10.19
CA ASN A 334 6.87 2.01 -10.98
C ASN A 334 5.76 2.54 -11.89
N GLY A 335 5.03 3.59 -11.48
CA GLY A 335 4.01 4.22 -12.32
C GLY A 335 4.58 4.76 -13.63
N LEU A 336 5.76 5.38 -13.59
CA LEU A 336 6.44 5.90 -14.78
C LEU A 336 6.90 4.76 -15.70
N LEU A 337 7.50 3.72 -15.12
CA LEU A 337 7.96 2.54 -15.87
C LEU A 337 6.81 1.88 -16.63
N LEU A 338 5.62 1.76 -16.02
CA LEU A 338 4.47 1.17 -16.69
C LEU A 338 4.05 1.94 -17.94
N PHE A 339 3.96 3.26 -17.88
CA PHE A 339 3.65 4.07 -19.07
C PHE A 339 4.78 4.01 -20.10
N ALA A 340 6.05 4.05 -19.65
CA ALA A 340 7.21 3.93 -20.53
C ALA A 340 7.24 2.58 -21.28
N PHE A 341 6.81 1.49 -20.65
CA PHE A 341 6.73 0.16 -21.26
C PHE A 341 5.39 -0.11 -21.98
N PHE A 342 4.40 0.75 -21.82
CA PHE A 342 3.12 0.68 -22.52
C PHE A 342 3.13 1.38 -23.89
N LEU A 343 3.69 2.58 -23.96
CA LEU A 343 3.65 3.40 -25.17
C LEU A 343 4.34 2.73 -26.38
N PRO A 344 5.52 2.07 -26.26
CA PRO A 344 6.16 1.43 -27.40
C PRO A 344 5.35 0.24 -27.96
N PRO A 345 4.88 -0.75 -27.16
CA PRO A 345 3.99 -1.79 -27.66
C PRO A 345 2.71 -1.24 -28.31
N TYR A 346 2.09 -0.22 -27.71
CA TYR A 346 0.92 0.44 -28.30
C TYR A 346 1.23 1.03 -29.68
N PHE A 347 2.36 1.73 -29.80
CA PHE A 347 2.81 2.34 -31.05
C PHE A 347 3.10 1.30 -32.14
N LEU A 348 3.78 0.20 -31.79
CA LEU A 348 4.16 -0.85 -32.73
C LEU A 348 2.96 -1.65 -33.27
N LEU A 349 1.99 -1.95 -32.41
CA LEU A 349 0.87 -2.85 -32.71
C LEU A 349 -0.40 -2.14 -33.21
N THR A 350 -0.44 -0.81 -33.15
CA THR A 350 -1.60 -0.02 -33.59
C THR A 350 -1.38 0.54 -34.99
N ARG A 351 -2.39 0.38 -35.85
CA ARG A 351 -2.41 0.89 -37.22
C ARG A 351 -3.73 1.63 -37.49
N PRO A 352 -3.73 2.79 -38.20
CA PRO A 352 -2.56 3.55 -38.66
C PRO A 352 -1.67 4.02 -37.49
N LEU A 353 -0.41 4.36 -37.77
CA LEU A 353 0.58 4.67 -36.73
C LEU A 353 0.09 5.82 -35.83
N PRO A 354 -0.02 5.61 -34.49
CA PRO A 354 -0.68 6.56 -33.60
C PRO A 354 0.27 7.65 -33.09
N TRP A 355 1.02 8.31 -33.99
CA TRP A 355 2.13 9.20 -33.62
C TRP A 355 1.70 10.32 -32.66
N GLY A 356 0.68 11.11 -33.06
CA GLY A 356 0.20 12.25 -32.26
C GLY A 356 -0.29 11.84 -30.88
N ARG A 357 -1.05 10.73 -30.79
CA ARG A 357 -1.55 10.22 -29.51
C ARG A 357 -0.41 9.73 -28.61
N THR A 358 0.53 8.97 -29.15
CA THR A 358 1.66 8.41 -28.38
C THR A 358 2.55 9.52 -27.83
N VAL A 359 2.91 10.51 -28.67
CA VAL A 359 3.71 11.66 -28.24
C VAL A 359 2.97 12.49 -27.19
N ALA A 360 1.69 12.81 -27.41
CA ALA A 360 0.92 13.60 -26.45
C ALA A 360 0.77 12.88 -25.10
N GLY A 361 0.52 11.58 -25.10
CA GLY A 361 0.48 10.76 -23.88
C GLY A 361 1.82 10.74 -23.15
N GLY A 362 2.92 10.51 -23.89
CA GLY A 362 4.27 10.52 -23.32
C GLY A 362 4.66 11.87 -22.72
N MET A 363 4.38 12.98 -23.41
CA MET A 363 4.67 14.34 -22.94
C MET A 363 3.87 14.69 -21.69
N LEU A 364 2.62 14.22 -21.55
CA LEU A 364 1.82 14.46 -20.35
C LEU A 364 2.32 13.67 -19.14
N VAL A 365 2.67 12.40 -19.32
CA VAL A 365 3.30 11.60 -18.26
C VAL A 365 4.60 12.25 -17.80
N LEU A 366 5.45 12.66 -18.75
CA LEU A 366 6.69 13.39 -18.45
C LEU A 366 6.39 14.72 -17.75
N GLY A 367 5.37 15.46 -18.18
CA GLY A 367 4.96 16.71 -17.57
C GLY A 367 4.55 16.56 -16.10
N VAL A 368 3.84 15.48 -15.75
CA VAL A 368 3.48 15.19 -14.34
C VAL A 368 4.73 14.90 -13.50
N VAL A 369 5.66 14.10 -14.02
CA VAL A 369 6.92 13.79 -13.32
C VAL A 369 7.76 15.05 -13.13
N VAL A 370 7.93 15.86 -14.18
CA VAL A 370 8.66 17.14 -14.11
C VAL A 370 8.01 18.08 -13.10
N ALA A 371 6.68 18.19 -13.10
CA ALA A 371 5.96 19.02 -12.14
C ALA A 371 6.17 18.54 -10.69
N ALA A 372 6.16 17.23 -10.45
CA ALA A 372 6.42 16.65 -9.13
C ALA A 372 7.85 16.92 -8.65
N THR A 373 8.84 16.78 -9.55
CA THR A 373 10.24 17.09 -9.27
C THR A 373 10.44 18.57 -8.95
N LEU A 374 9.87 19.47 -9.77
CA LEU A 374 9.94 20.91 -9.51
C LEU A 374 9.23 21.30 -8.22
N ALA A 375 8.09 20.66 -7.91
CA ALA A 375 7.40 20.87 -6.64
C ALA A 375 8.28 20.44 -5.45
N MET A 376 8.93 19.27 -5.51
CA MET A 376 9.84 18.82 -4.45
C MET A 376 11.02 19.78 -4.28
N GLN A 377 11.64 20.21 -5.37
CA GLN A 377 12.73 21.21 -5.34
C GLN A 377 12.28 22.54 -4.74
N GLY A 378 11.06 22.98 -5.06
CA GLY A 378 10.47 24.19 -4.47
C GLY A 378 10.22 24.06 -2.97
N LEU A 379 9.75 22.89 -2.50
CA LEU A 379 9.56 22.62 -1.08
C LEU A 379 10.89 22.55 -0.31
N ASP A 380 11.92 21.97 -0.93
CA ASP A 380 13.29 21.91 -0.39
C ASP A 380 13.91 23.31 -0.28
N ALA A 381 13.83 24.10 -1.36
CA ALA A 381 14.29 25.49 -1.39
C ALA A 381 13.54 26.40 -0.40
N ALA A 382 12.30 26.05 -0.04
CA ALA A 382 11.51 26.75 0.97
C ALA A 382 11.76 26.24 2.41
N HIS A 383 12.68 25.29 2.60
CA HIS A 383 12.95 24.63 3.89
C HIS A 383 11.71 24.00 4.55
N ILE A 384 10.73 23.59 3.73
CA ILE A 384 9.52 22.89 4.20
C ILE A 384 9.83 21.39 4.40
N THR A 385 10.69 20.85 3.54
CA THR A 385 11.13 19.44 3.54
C THR A 385 12.58 19.33 3.10
N GLN A 386 13.14 18.12 3.10
CA GLN A 386 14.44 17.80 2.53
C GLN A 386 14.30 16.66 1.52
N SER A 387 14.96 16.77 0.37
CA SER A 387 14.95 15.70 -0.64
C SER A 387 15.83 14.51 -0.24
N SER A 388 15.35 13.29 -0.51
CA SER A 388 16.10 12.05 -0.29
C SER A 388 16.80 11.58 -1.56
N GLY A 389 17.98 10.98 -1.41
CA GLY A 389 18.77 10.45 -2.53
C GLY A 389 18.36 9.04 -2.99
N GLU A 390 17.44 8.35 -2.31
CA GLU A 390 17.19 6.91 -2.50
C GLU A 390 16.66 6.56 -3.91
N PHE A 391 15.93 7.48 -4.53
CA PHE A 391 15.45 7.43 -5.90
C PHE A 391 16.13 8.45 -6.82
N GLY A 392 17.26 9.01 -6.38
CA GLY A 392 18.12 9.88 -7.18
C GLY A 392 18.82 9.11 -8.30
N ARG A 393 19.45 9.87 -9.21
CA ARG A 393 20.20 9.33 -10.36
C ARG A 393 21.17 8.21 -9.95
N ASP A 394 21.98 8.46 -8.93
CA ASP A 394 23.04 7.53 -8.52
C ASP A 394 22.46 6.24 -7.93
N GLY A 395 21.42 6.35 -7.10
CA GLY A 395 20.70 5.19 -6.58
C GLY A 395 20.03 4.34 -7.65
N ILE A 396 19.50 4.94 -8.73
CA ILE A 396 18.95 4.19 -9.87
C ILE A 396 20.06 3.53 -10.69
N LEU A 397 21.16 4.24 -10.95
CA LEU A 397 22.30 3.69 -11.68
C LEU A 397 22.91 2.50 -10.94
N ASP A 398 23.06 2.58 -9.62
CA ASP A 398 23.55 1.47 -8.81
C ASP A 398 22.63 0.24 -8.86
N ARG A 399 21.30 0.44 -8.87
CA ARG A 399 20.32 -0.65 -9.02
C ARG A 399 20.39 -1.33 -10.39
N LEU A 400 20.61 -0.55 -11.46
CA LEU A 400 20.65 -1.05 -12.83
C LEU A 400 22.02 -1.59 -13.26
N ARG A 401 23.09 -1.22 -12.54
CA ARG A 401 24.47 -1.61 -12.84
C ARG A 401 24.69 -3.11 -12.66
N PHE A 402 24.12 -3.69 -11.61
CA PHE A 402 24.35 -5.08 -11.24
C PHE A 402 23.20 -5.97 -11.71
N VAL A 403 23.53 -7.00 -12.49
CA VAL A 403 22.54 -7.93 -13.05
C VAL A 403 22.81 -9.37 -12.64
N THR A 404 21.75 -10.17 -12.52
CA THR A 404 21.78 -11.61 -12.30
C THR A 404 20.67 -12.31 -13.09
N LEU A 405 20.87 -13.58 -13.41
CA LEU A 405 19.88 -14.45 -14.08
C LEU A 405 19.53 -15.69 -13.24
N ASP A 406 20.22 -15.88 -12.11
CA ASP A 406 20.19 -17.11 -11.32
C ASP A 406 18.97 -17.18 -10.38
N ASP A 407 18.27 -16.06 -10.17
CA ASP A 407 17.10 -15.94 -9.28
C ASP A 407 15.80 -16.46 -9.92
N THR A 408 15.78 -17.75 -10.27
CA THR A 408 14.62 -18.41 -10.89
C THR A 408 13.33 -18.32 -10.08
N GLN A 409 13.44 -18.17 -8.74
CA GLN A 409 12.31 -17.94 -7.84
C GLN A 409 11.45 -16.74 -8.25
N ARG A 410 12.03 -15.71 -8.89
CA ARG A 410 11.31 -14.51 -9.33
C ARG A 410 10.19 -14.78 -10.33
N ILE A 411 10.22 -15.93 -11.01
CA ILE A 411 9.12 -16.40 -11.86
C ILE A 411 7.82 -16.51 -11.05
N LEU A 412 7.91 -16.94 -9.79
CA LEU A 412 6.77 -17.07 -8.90
C LEU A 412 6.18 -15.71 -8.50
N PHE A 413 6.95 -14.62 -8.54
CA PHE A 413 6.52 -13.30 -8.09
C PHE A 413 5.46 -12.68 -9.00
N TRP A 414 5.40 -13.07 -10.29
CA TRP A 414 4.30 -12.65 -11.17
C TRP A 414 3.24 -13.75 -11.38
N LEU A 415 3.60 -15.03 -11.21
CA LEU A 415 2.66 -16.13 -11.42
C LEU A 415 1.72 -16.37 -10.24
N LEU A 416 2.16 -16.17 -8.99
CA LEU A 416 1.37 -16.54 -7.82
C LEU A 416 0.36 -15.48 -7.37
N PRO A 417 0.67 -14.17 -7.31
CA PRO A 417 -0.18 -13.24 -6.58
C PRO A 417 -1.60 -13.10 -7.11
N ALA A 418 -1.84 -13.26 -8.42
CA ALA A 418 -3.19 -13.24 -9.00
C ALA A 418 -3.68 -14.64 -9.42
N GLY A 419 -2.93 -15.69 -9.10
CA GLY A 419 -3.13 -17.06 -9.57
C GLY A 419 -2.32 -17.38 -10.82
N LEU A 420 -1.99 -18.66 -11.00
CA LEU A 420 -1.07 -19.12 -12.06
C LEU A 420 -1.51 -18.74 -13.47
N LEU A 421 -2.83 -18.77 -13.72
CA LEU A 421 -3.38 -18.67 -15.07
C LEU A 421 -3.30 -17.27 -15.68
N PRO A 422 -3.59 -16.17 -14.95
CA PRO A 422 -3.25 -14.82 -15.41
C PRO A 422 -1.85 -14.72 -16.00
N GLY A 423 -0.83 -15.15 -15.25
CA GLY A 423 0.56 -15.09 -15.75
C GLY A 423 0.81 -15.99 -16.96
N LEU A 424 0.27 -17.22 -16.97
CA LEU A 424 0.39 -18.14 -18.12
C LEU A 424 -0.39 -17.65 -19.36
N ALA A 425 -1.43 -16.84 -19.18
CA ALA A 425 -2.21 -16.26 -20.28
C ALA A 425 -1.38 -15.33 -21.18
N LEU A 426 -0.23 -14.85 -20.71
CA LEU A 426 0.71 -14.09 -21.53
C LEU A 426 1.29 -14.93 -22.68
N LEU A 427 1.39 -16.25 -22.51
CA LEU A 427 1.88 -17.19 -23.53
C LEU A 427 0.81 -17.55 -24.58
N ALA A 428 -0.46 -17.25 -24.29
CA ALA A 428 -1.62 -17.55 -25.13
C ALA A 428 -1.80 -16.57 -26.31
N TRP A 429 -0.69 -16.08 -26.91
CA TRP A 429 -0.64 -15.00 -27.90
C TRP A 429 -1.62 -15.13 -29.09
N PRO A 430 -1.81 -16.31 -29.72
CA PRO A 430 -2.73 -16.45 -30.85
C PRO A 430 -4.19 -16.13 -30.50
N TRP A 431 -4.57 -16.31 -29.23
CA TRP A 431 -5.93 -16.08 -28.73
C TRP A 431 -6.15 -14.70 -28.11
N GLN A 432 -5.11 -13.86 -28.10
CA GLN A 432 -5.15 -12.49 -27.57
C GLN A 432 -5.61 -11.50 -28.64
N ASP A 433 -6.49 -10.58 -28.23
CA ASP A 433 -6.81 -9.39 -29.02
C ASP A 433 -5.68 -8.35 -29.00
N ARG A 434 -5.83 -7.26 -29.77
CA ARG A 434 -4.78 -6.23 -29.90
C ARG A 434 -4.43 -5.60 -28.54
N LEU A 435 -5.41 -5.29 -27.72
CA LEU A 435 -5.19 -4.68 -26.40
C LEU A 435 -4.44 -5.64 -25.49
N SER A 436 -4.85 -6.91 -25.47
CA SER A 436 -4.23 -7.97 -24.69
C SER A 436 -2.79 -8.21 -25.11
N ARG A 437 -2.46 -8.10 -26.40
CA ARG A 437 -1.08 -8.16 -26.91
C ARG A 437 -0.23 -6.98 -26.47
N ILE A 438 -0.78 -5.77 -26.50
CA ILE A 438 -0.10 -4.57 -25.99
C ILE A 438 0.23 -4.74 -24.51
N LEU A 439 -0.77 -5.10 -23.69
CA LEU A 439 -0.58 -5.35 -22.26
C LEU A 439 0.39 -6.51 -22.00
N THR A 440 0.35 -7.56 -22.81
CA THR A 440 1.28 -8.69 -22.71
C THR A 440 2.72 -8.26 -22.93
N LEU A 441 3.00 -7.47 -23.97
CA LEU A 441 4.34 -6.95 -24.21
C LEU A 441 4.78 -5.97 -23.11
N THR A 442 3.88 -5.12 -22.61
CA THR A 442 4.16 -4.24 -21.46
C THR A 442 4.57 -5.04 -20.24
N VAL A 443 3.81 -6.08 -19.89
CA VAL A 443 4.14 -6.95 -18.75
C VAL A 443 5.44 -7.72 -18.99
N ALA A 444 5.67 -8.25 -20.19
CA ALA A 444 6.89 -8.97 -20.51
C ALA A 444 8.14 -8.09 -20.35
N ILE A 445 8.12 -6.85 -20.88
CA ILE A 445 9.21 -5.89 -20.71
C ILE A 445 9.39 -5.54 -19.23
N TYR A 446 8.30 -5.29 -18.51
CA TYR A 446 8.31 -4.96 -17.08
C TYR A 446 8.90 -6.08 -16.23
N VAL A 447 8.49 -7.33 -16.47
CA VAL A 447 9.03 -8.53 -15.83
C VAL A 447 10.53 -8.65 -16.09
N LEU A 448 10.95 -8.55 -17.36
CA LEU A 448 12.37 -8.67 -17.72
C LEU A 448 13.21 -7.58 -17.05
N PHE A 449 12.69 -6.35 -16.98
CA PHE A 449 13.38 -5.23 -16.33
C PHE A 449 13.70 -5.50 -14.86
N PHE A 450 12.76 -6.03 -14.07
CA PHE A 450 13.02 -6.37 -12.66
C PHE A 450 13.70 -7.73 -12.48
N TYR A 451 13.44 -8.69 -13.37
CA TYR A 451 14.01 -10.03 -13.30
C TYR A 451 15.53 -10.01 -13.33
N VAL A 452 16.12 -9.19 -14.21
CA VAL A 452 17.58 -9.17 -14.41
C VAL A 452 18.36 -8.40 -13.33
N GLN A 453 17.72 -7.60 -12.48
CA GLN A 453 18.43 -6.78 -11.49
C GLN A 453 18.97 -7.62 -10.33
N ALA A 454 20.23 -7.46 -9.92
CA ALA A 454 20.83 -8.34 -8.92
C ALA A 454 20.28 -8.14 -7.49
N TYR A 455 19.99 -6.88 -7.12
CA TYR A 455 19.70 -6.50 -5.74
C TYR A 455 18.44 -5.64 -5.60
N ARG A 456 17.91 -5.54 -4.38
CA ARG A 456 16.76 -4.70 -3.99
C ARG A 456 15.47 -5.06 -4.73
N ILE A 457 15.31 -6.33 -5.09
CA ILE A 457 14.12 -6.85 -5.78
C ILE A 457 13.29 -7.69 -4.83
N LEU A 458 12.03 -7.30 -4.67
CA LEU A 458 11.05 -7.90 -3.78
C LEU A 458 9.77 -8.26 -4.55
N PRO A 459 8.93 -9.17 -4.02
CA PRO A 459 7.72 -9.62 -4.71
C PRO A 459 6.78 -8.47 -5.08
N HIS A 460 6.71 -7.40 -4.26
CA HIS A 460 5.84 -6.26 -4.55
C HIS A 460 6.21 -5.49 -5.82
N HIS A 461 7.48 -5.52 -6.24
CA HIS A 461 7.88 -4.91 -7.53
C HIS A 461 7.21 -5.61 -8.72
N PHE A 462 6.73 -6.85 -8.56
CA PHE A 462 6.00 -7.59 -9.57
C PHE A 462 4.47 -7.45 -9.45
N ALA A 463 3.94 -6.62 -8.55
CA ALA A 463 2.49 -6.41 -8.42
C ALA A 463 1.82 -6.07 -9.76
N PRO A 464 2.37 -5.14 -10.59
CA PRO A 464 1.81 -4.88 -11.90
C PRO A 464 1.85 -6.07 -12.85
N ALA A 465 2.94 -6.84 -12.80
CA ALA A 465 3.12 -8.04 -13.60
C ALA A 465 2.19 -9.19 -13.17
N ALA A 466 1.68 -9.19 -11.94
CA ALA A 466 0.70 -10.17 -11.49
C ALA A 466 -0.75 -9.76 -11.85
N VAL A 467 -1.09 -8.48 -11.68
CA VAL A 467 -2.49 -8.02 -11.81
C VAL A 467 -2.88 -7.70 -13.26
N ILE A 468 -2.01 -7.04 -14.05
CA ILE A 468 -2.34 -6.69 -15.45
C ILE A 468 -2.71 -7.94 -16.28
N PRO A 469 -2.03 -9.09 -16.15
CA PRO A 469 -2.42 -10.30 -16.88
C PRO A 469 -3.81 -10.85 -16.56
N MET A 470 -4.45 -10.44 -15.45
CA MET A 470 -5.86 -10.77 -15.21
C MET A 470 -6.73 -10.25 -16.35
N VAL A 471 -6.46 -9.01 -16.82
CA VAL A 471 -7.16 -8.43 -17.98
C VAL A 471 -6.92 -9.28 -19.23
N VAL A 472 -5.68 -9.73 -19.45
CA VAL A 472 -5.32 -10.57 -20.61
C VAL A 472 -6.06 -11.90 -20.57
N PHE A 473 -6.02 -12.60 -19.44
CA PHE A 473 -6.67 -13.90 -19.25
C PHE A 473 -8.17 -13.86 -19.53
N TRP A 474 -8.90 -12.92 -18.92
CA TRP A 474 -10.34 -12.81 -19.09
C TRP A 474 -10.77 -12.34 -20.49
N ARG A 475 -9.85 -11.78 -21.27
CA ARG A 475 -10.07 -11.38 -22.68
C ARG A 475 -9.68 -12.46 -23.70
N LEU A 476 -9.07 -13.57 -23.28
CA LEU A 476 -8.71 -14.65 -24.20
C LEU A 476 -9.96 -15.21 -24.90
N ALA A 477 -9.86 -15.42 -26.22
CA ALA A 477 -10.95 -15.98 -27.04
C ALA A 477 -11.61 -17.26 -26.46
N PRO A 478 -10.88 -18.27 -25.94
CA PRO A 478 -11.52 -19.43 -25.31
C PRO A 478 -12.26 -19.11 -24.01
N VAL A 479 -11.75 -18.16 -23.21
CA VAL A 479 -12.34 -17.77 -21.92
C VAL A 479 -13.62 -16.96 -22.14
N THR A 480 -13.59 -16.01 -23.08
CA THR A 480 -14.76 -15.18 -23.43
C THR A 480 -15.90 -16.01 -24.03
N ARG A 481 -15.58 -17.08 -24.79
CA ARG A 481 -16.57 -18.01 -25.34
C ARG A 481 -17.23 -18.90 -24.28
N ARG A 482 -16.52 -19.21 -23.18
CA ARG A 482 -16.98 -20.12 -22.11
C ARG A 482 -16.65 -19.56 -20.72
N PRO A 483 -17.27 -18.45 -20.31
CA PRO A 483 -16.88 -17.73 -19.10
C PRO A 483 -17.02 -18.59 -17.82
N ALA A 484 -18.04 -19.45 -17.74
CA ALA A 484 -18.23 -20.35 -16.59
C ALA A 484 -17.08 -21.37 -16.44
N ALA A 485 -16.62 -21.96 -17.56
CA ALA A 485 -15.44 -22.82 -17.55
C ALA A 485 -14.17 -22.02 -17.22
N GLY A 486 -14.07 -20.80 -17.75
CA GLY A 486 -13.01 -19.84 -17.40
C GLY A 486 -12.90 -19.60 -15.89
N VAL A 487 -14.03 -19.44 -15.20
CA VAL A 487 -14.07 -19.35 -13.72
C VAL A 487 -13.56 -20.61 -13.06
N GLY A 488 -14.03 -21.80 -13.46
CA GLY A 488 -13.56 -23.05 -12.87
C GLY A 488 -12.04 -23.20 -12.96
N VAL A 489 -11.46 -22.89 -14.12
CA VAL A 489 -10.02 -22.95 -14.33
C VAL A 489 -9.31 -21.84 -13.54
N ALA A 490 -9.82 -20.61 -13.54
CA ALA A 490 -9.29 -19.50 -12.73
C ALA A 490 -9.23 -19.83 -11.23
N LEU A 491 -10.30 -20.39 -10.67
CA LEU A 491 -10.37 -20.80 -9.26
C LEU A 491 -9.41 -21.94 -8.95
N ALA A 492 -9.22 -22.89 -9.86
CA ALA A 492 -8.19 -23.92 -9.69
C ALA A 492 -6.78 -23.30 -9.66
N GLY A 493 -6.49 -22.35 -10.56
CA GLY A 493 -5.23 -21.61 -10.55
C GLY A 493 -5.02 -20.77 -9.27
N VAL A 494 -6.09 -20.21 -8.72
CA VAL A 494 -6.09 -19.52 -7.42
C VAL A 494 -5.80 -20.52 -6.30
N ALA A 495 -6.47 -21.66 -6.23
CA ALA A 495 -6.27 -22.65 -5.18
C ALA A 495 -4.82 -23.19 -5.15
N VAL A 496 -4.24 -23.46 -6.31
CA VAL A 496 -2.82 -23.87 -6.40
C VAL A 496 -1.89 -22.75 -5.92
N ALA A 497 -2.17 -21.51 -6.31
CA ALA A 497 -1.36 -20.37 -5.87
C ALA A 497 -1.49 -20.09 -4.36
N VAL A 498 -2.68 -20.26 -3.77
CA VAL A 498 -2.87 -20.23 -2.30
C VAL A 498 -2.01 -21.28 -1.64
N TRP A 499 -2.04 -22.53 -2.14
CA TRP A 499 -1.27 -23.62 -1.56
C TRP A 499 0.25 -23.37 -1.59
N ILE A 500 0.78 -22.86 -2.72
CA ILE A 500 2.21 -22.53 -2.85
C ILE A 500 2.58 -21.29 -2.02
N GLY A 501 1.70 -20.28 -2.01
CA GLY A 501 1.89 -19.00 -1.32
C GLY A 501 1.44 -18.99 0.13
N TRP A 502 1.15 -20.15 0.72
CA TRP A 502 0.71 -20.26 2.10
C TRP A 502 1.88 -20.00 3.07
N PRO A 503 1.73 -19.09 4.04
CA PRO A 503 2.79 -18.77 4.98
C PRO A 503 3.03 -19.91 5.98
N GLY A 504 4.26 -20.00 6.51
CA GLY A 504 4.61 -21.01 7.51
C GLY A 504 3.89 -20.81 8.85
N ASP A 505 3.64 -19.55 9.20
CA ASP A 505 2.84 -19.13 10.36
C ASP A 505 1.81 -18.08 9.93
N LEU A 506 0.59 -18.20 10.46
CA LEU A 506 -0.49 -17.24 10.26
C LEU A 506 -0.67 -16.30 11.46
N GLY A 507 -0.07 -16.61 12.61
CA GLY A 507 -0.15 -15.78 13.80
C GLY A 507 0.36 -14.36 13.56
N PRO A 508 -0.22 -13.35 14.22
CA PRO A 508 0.27 -11.97 14.10
C PRO A 508 1.64 -11.83 14.77
N ASN A 509 2.58 -11.11 14.14
CA ASN A 509 3.89 -10.86 14.76
C ASN A 509 3.77 -9.78 15.86
N GLN A 510 4.18 -10.12 17.09
CA GLN A 510 4.08 -9.24 18.27
C GLN A 510 5.42 -8.68 18.78
N HIS A 511 6.55 -8.99 18.13
CA HIS A 511 7.87 -8.73 18.70
C HIS A 511 8.22 -7.24 18.88
N SER A 512 7.96 -6.38 17.88
CA SER A 512 8.26 -4.94 17.99
C SER A 512 7.49 -4.24 19.12
N ARG A 513 6.23 -4.65 19.34
CA ARG A 513 5.37 -4.18 20.43
C ARG A 513 5.88 -4.67 21.78
N ASP A 514 6.18 -5.96 21.89
CA ASP A 514 6.74 -6.55 23.11
C ASP A 514 8.05 -5.85 23.51
N LEU A 515 9.02 -5.77 22.60
CA LEU A 515 10.29 -5.07 22.84
C LEU A 515 10.07 -3.60 23.17
N GLY A 516 9.31 -2.87 22.35
CA GLY A 516 9.07 -1.44 22.54
C GLY A 516 8.40 -1.13 23.88
N SER A 517 7.44 -1.95 24.32
CA SER A 517 6.76 -1.78 25.61
C SER A 517 7.68 -1.91 26.82
N ARG A 518 8.89 -2.46 26.65
CA ARG A 518 9.90 -2.62 27.70
C ARG A 518 11.03 -1.59 27.62
N VAL A 519 10.98 -0.67 26.67
CA VAL A 519 11.91 0.47 26.55
C VAL A 519 11.31 1.71 27.20
N ALA A 520 11.88 2.14 28.33
CA ALA A 520 11.59 3.44 28.92
C ALA A 520 12.36 4.54 28.19
N ILE A 521 11.69 5.63 27.82
CA ILE A 521 12.35 6.80 27.25
C ILE A 521 12.30 7.93 28.27
N GLU A 522 13.47 8.25 28.82
CA GLU A 522 13.67 9.22 29.92
C GLU A 522 14.28 10.54 29.43
N VAL A 523 14.57 10.63 28.14
CA VAL A 523 14.92 11.88 27.47
C VAL A 523 13.64 12.63 27.06
N PRO A 524 13.64 13.98 27.05
CA PRO A 524 12.51 14.73 26.52
C PRO A 524 12.24 14.36 25.06
N ILE A 525 11.06 13.80 24.78
CA ILE A 525 10.57 13.58 23.41
C ILE A 525 9.48 14.59 23.13
N ASP A 526 9.50 15.19 21.95
CA ASP A 526 8.37 15.98 21.45
C ASP A 526 7.09 15.10 21.38
N PRO A 527 5.92 15.60 21.83
CA PRO A 527 4.64 14.90 21.67
C PRO A 527 4.29 14.61 20.20
N VAL A 528 4.70 15.45 19.26
CA VAL A 528 4.70 15.11 17.83
C VAL A 528 6.00 14.36 17.55
N ALA A 529 5.98 13.29 16.76
CA ALA A 529 7.24 12.61 16.41
C ALA A 529 8.23 13.66 15.90
N ASP A 530 9.33 13.85 16.61
CA ASP A 530 10.43 14.73 16.21
C ASP A 530 11.48 13.86 15.48
N PRO A 531 11.94 14.26 14.28
CA PRO A 531 12.98 13.55 13.55
C PRO A 531 14.23 13.30 14.39
N GLY A 532 14.64 14.26 15.22
CA GLY A 532 15.81 14.12 16.09
C GLY A 532 15.63 13.02 17.13
N SER A 533 14.50 13.02 17.83
CA SER A 533 14.15 12.00 18.82
C SER A 533 14.07 10.59 18.23
N LEU A 534 13.52 10.45 17.01
CA LEU A 534 13.55 9.19 16.29
C LEU A 534 14.98 8.79 15.94
N GLY A 535 15.80 9.71 15.42
CA GLY A 535 17.20 9.43 15.07
C GLY A 535 18.06 8.99 16.26
N ILE A 536 17.84 9.59 17.43
CA ILE A 536 18.46 9.15 18.69
C ILE A 536 18.05 7.71 19.01
N PHE A 537 16.75 7.42 18.97
CA PHE A 537 16.22 6.11 19.29
C PHE A 537 16.76 5.04 18.32
N THR A 538 16.65 5.26 17.00
CA THR A 538 17.11 4.29 16.00
C THR A 538 18.61 4.08 16.08
N GLY A 539 19.39 5.15 16.23
CA GLY A 539 20.85 5.05 16.35
C GLY A 539 21.33 4.32 17.60
N LEU A 540 20.61 4.43 18.72
CA LEU A 540 20.90 3.65 19.93
C LEU A 540 20.48 2.18 19.79
N MET A 541 19.31 1.93 19.20
CA MET A 541 18.81 0.57 19.00
C MET A 541 19.67 -0.22 18.00
N GLU A 542 20.15 0.39 16.91
CA GLU A 542 21.04 -0.25 15.95
C GLU A 542 22.41 -0.61 16.55
N GLN A 543 22.89 0.17 17.54
CA GLN A 543 24.11 -0.17 18.29
C GLN A 543 23.89 -1.34 19.25
N ALA A 544 22.73 -1.40 19.92
CA ALA A 544 22.38 -2.49 20.84
C ALA A 544 22.00 -3.78 20.13
N PHE A 545 21.33 -3.68 18.98
CA PHE A 545 20.85 -4.78 18.15
C PHE A 545 21.43 -4.59 16.75
N ALA A 546 22.58 -5.22 16.51
CA ALA A 546 23.27 -5.12 15.23
C ALA A 546 22.31 -5.46 14.07
N PRO A 547 22.29 -4.65 13.00
CA PRO A 547 21.45 -4.96 11.85
C PRO A 547 21.85 -6.30 11.22
N ALA A 548 20.87 -7.14 10.91
CA ALA A 548 21.12 -8.36 10.14
C ALA A 548 21.05 -8.04 8.65
N TRP A 549 22.15 -8.09 7.91
CA TRP A 549 22.16 -7.77 6.48
C TRP A 549 22.08 -9.01 5.59
N THR A 550 22.46 -10.17 6.13
CA THR A 550 22.50 -11.45 5.43
C THR A 550 21.59 -12.48 6.12
N ASP A 551 21.24 -13.56 5.40
CA ASP A 551 20.53 -14.68 6.03
C ASP A 551 21.41 -15.39 7.09
N ALA A 552 22.74 -15.30 6.95
CA ALA A 552 23.69 -15.83 7.93
C ALA A 552 23.68 -15.02 9.23
N ASP A 553 23.39 -13.72 9.17
CA ASP A 553 23.21 -12.88 10.35
C ASP A 553 21.91 -13.24 11.07
N LEU A 554 20.80 -13.41 10.33
CA LEU A 554 19.51 -13.82 10.91
C LEU A 554 19.57 -15.14 11.68
N ALA A 555 20.47 -16.05 11.30
CA ALA A 555 20.66 -17.31 12.01
C ALA A 555 21.31 -17.13 13.39
N LYS A 556 21.90 -15.95 13.67
CA LYS A 556 22.66 -15.66 14.90
C LYS A 556 22.04 -14.56 15.74
N ILE A 557 21.42 -13.56 15.11
CA ILE A 557 20.91 -12.36 15.77
C ILE A 557 19.50 -12.03 15.31
N HIS A 558 18.74 -11.44 16.23
CA HIS A 558 17.44 -10.85 15.93
C HIS A 558 17.61 -9.54 15.16
N ALA A 559 17.07 -9.50 13.93
CA ALA A 559 16.88 -8.25 13.17
C ALA A 559 15.75 -7.40 13.78
N VAL A 560 16.09 -6.52 14.72
CA VAL A 560 15.13 -5.55 15.28
C VAL A 560 14.72 -4.53 14.22
N GLU A 561 13.46 -4.09 14.27
CA GLU A 561 12.85 -3.04 13.45
C GLU A 561 12.79 -1.75 14.31
N PRO A 562 13.80 -0.86 14.28
CA PRO A 562 13.94 0.22 15.25
C PRO A 562 12.83 1.27 15.17
N THR A 563 12.36 1.58 13.96
CA THR A 563 11.29 2.57 13.75
C THR A 563 9.95 2.04 14.27
N ALA A 564 9.65 0.76 14.01
CA ALA A 564 8.49 0.10 14.60
C ALA A 564 8.59 0.06 16.13
N THR A 565 9.74 -0.32 16.67
CA THR A 565 9.97 -0.38 18.13
C THR A 565 9.79 0.99 18.79
N TYR A 566 10.23 2.07 18.14
CA TYR A 566 10.01 3.45 18.59
C TYR A 566 8.52 3.79 18.72
N VAL A 567 7.70 3.41 17.74
CA VAL A 567 6.25 3.65 17.77
C VAL A 567 5.62 3.02 19.03
N TYR A 568 6.06 1.82 19.40
CA TYR A 568 5.55 1.12 20.58
C TYR A 568 6.12 1.63 21.90
N ALA A 569 7.41 1.98 21.94
CA ALA A 569 8.04 2.55 23.12
C ALA A 569 7.36 3.86 23.58
N ARG A 570 6.88 4.66 22.63
CA ARG A 570 6.10 5.88 22.94
C ARG A 570 4.71 5.62 23.51
N ARG A 571 4.17 4.41 23.33
CA ARG A 571 2.85 3.98 23.85
C ARG A 571 2.97 3.16 25.13
N ARG A 572 4.18 2.98 25.66
CA ARG A 572 4.45 2.21 26.88
C ARG A 572 3.65 2.77 28.06
N ASP A 573 3.06 1.89 28.85
CA ASP A 573 2.54 2.24 30.18
C ASP A 573 3.72 2.59 31.11
N PRO A 574 3.80 3.82 31.64
CA PRO A 574 4.86 4.21 32.56
C PRO A 574 4.99 3.30 33.79
N ALA A 575 3.90 2.67 34.23
CA ALA A 575 3.84 1.78 35.39
C ALA A 575 4.35 0.35 35.11
N ALA A 576 4.46 -0.06 33.84
CA ALA A 576 4.97 -1.38 33.49
C ALA A 576 6.48 -1.48 33.80
N PRO A 577 7.04 -2.66 34.14
CA PRO A 577 8.49 -2.81 34.26
C PRO A 577 9.19 -2.50 32.93
N ALA A 578 10.41 -1.97 33.01
CA ALA A 578 11.27 -1.72 31.85
C ALA A 578 12.50 -2.63 31.92
N ASP A 579 12.89 -3.19 30.78
CA ASP A 579 14.15 -3.94 30.63
C ASP A 579 15.26 -3.05 30.05
N TYR A 580 14.88 -1.93 29.42
CA TYR A 580 15.77 -0.97 28.78
C TYR A 580 15.37 0.46 29.14
N ALA A 581 16.34 1.36 29.19
CA ALA A 581 16.11 2.79 29.36
C ALA A 581 16.98 3.61 28.42
N ILE A 582 16.37 4.56 27.70
CA ILE A 582 17.07 5.61 26.96
C ILE A 582 17.09 6.86 27.84
N ARG A 583 18.26 7.23 28.34
CA ARG A 583 18.43 8.32 29.31
C ARG A 583 19.57 9.28 28.91
N PRO A 584 19.64 10.50 29.47
CA PRO A 584 20.78 11.38 29.23
C PRO A 584 22.09 10.72 29.67
N ALA A 585 23.15 10.87 28.88
CA ALA A 585 24.48 10.33 29.15
C ALA A 585 25.11 10.89 30.45
N THR A 586 24.57 11.99 30.98
CA THR A 586 24.97 12.60 32.24
C THR A 586 24.43 11.88 33.47
N VAL A 587 23.44 10.99 33.32
CA VAL A 587 22.86 10.22 34.43
C VAL A 587 23.77 9.03 34.72
N PRO A 588 24.33 8.90 35.94
CA PRO A 588 25.17 7.76 36.30
C PRO A 588 24.41 6.44 36.24
N LEU A 589 25.10 5.37 35.85
CA LEU A 589 24.57 4.01 35.94
C LEU A 589 24.42 3.59 37.40
N VAL A 590 23.33 2.91 37.74
CA VAL A 590 23.17 2.23 39.03
C VAL A 590 23.66 0.79 38.96
N ALA A 591 23.90 0.18 40.11
CA ALA A 591 24.44 -1.17 40.20
C ALA A 591 23.53 -2.19 39.48
N GLY A 592 24.12 -2.98 38.58
CA GLY A 592 23.41 -3.97 37.77
C GLY A 592 23.04 -3.50 36.36
N GLU A 593 23.13 -2.19 36.09
CA GLU A 593 22.89 -1.65 34.76
C GLU A 593 24.10 -1.79 33.84
N THR A 594 23.84 -2.02 32.55
CA THR A 594 24.88 -2.12 31.53
C THR A 594 24.61 -1.13 30.40
N LEU A 595 25.61 -0.32 30.07
CA LEU A 595 25.57 0.58 28.92
C LEU A 595 25.74 -0.22 27.61
N LEU A 596 24.91 0.07 26.61
CA LEU A 596 25.08 -0.46 25.25
C LEU A 596 25.46 0.65 24.27
N GLY A 597 26.62 0.48 23.63
CA GLY A 597 27.10 1.39 22.60
C GLY A 597 27.61 2.74 23.14
N GLU A 598 27.85 3.65 22.22
CA GLU A 598 28.29 5.02 22.47
C GLU A 598 27.10 5.99 22.53
N PRO A 599 27.23 7.12 23.26
CA PRO A 599 26.18 8.13 23.31
C PRO A 599 25.81 8.67 21.92
N VAL A 600 24.51 8.77 21.65
CA VAL A 600 23.96 9.40 20.44
C VAL A 600 23.28 10.71 20.85
N GLN A 601 23.82 11.84 20.37
CA GLN A 601 23.33 13.19 20.69
C GLN A 601 23.11 13.42 22.20
N GLY A 602 24.00 12.87 23.05
CA GLY A 602 23.95 13.04 24.50
C GLY A 602 22.98 12.10 25.23
N ALA A 603 22.36 11.14 24.54
CA ALA A 603 21.56 10.07 25.13
C ALA A 603 22.29 8.72 25.05
N VAL A 604 21.96 7.81 25.96
CA VAL A 604 22.51 6.45 26.03
C VAL A 604 21.40 5.42 26.21
N LEU A 605 21.62 4.20 25.72
CA LEU A 605 20.77 3.05 25.97
C LEU A 605 21.37 2.17 27.07
N VAL A 606 20.59 1.95 28.11
CA VAL A 606 20.97 1.20 29.29
C VAL A 606 20.10 -0.04 29.40
N VAL A 607 20.73 -1.19 29.60
CA VAL A 607 20.07 -2.46 29.91
C VAL A 607 19.87 -2.54 31.41
N LEU A 608 18.60 -2.63 31.81
CA LEU A 608 18.17 -2.84 33.19
C LEU A 608 18.13 -4.33 33.52
N ASN A 609 17.89 -5.17 32.52
CA ASN A 609 17.76 -6.63 32.65
C ASN A 609 18.64 -7.38 31.64
N PRO A 610 19.86 -7.80 32.02
CA PRO A 610 20.79 -8.48 31.13
C PRO A 610 20.26 -9.80 30.55
N GLU A 611 19.40 -10.52 31.29
CA GLU A 611 18.80 -11.76 30.80
C GLU A 611 17.77 -11.49 29.71
N ALA A 612 16.97 -10.43 29.84
CA ALA A 612 16.07 -9.99 28.78
C ALA A 612 16.84 -9.61 27.52
N TYR A 613 17.93 -8.87 27.65
CA TYR A 613 18.78 -8.52 26.51
C TYR A 613 19.38 -9.74 25.81
N ALA A 614 19.85 -10.74 26.56
CA ALA A 614 20.36 -11.98 25.98
C ALA A 614 19.29 -12.74 25.18
N ARG A 615 18.04 -12.78 25.67
CA ARG A 615 16.90 -13.40 24.96
C ARG A 615 16.48 -12.59 23.73
N ASP A 616 16.40 -11.27 23.86
CA ASP A 616 15.92 -10.39 22.79
C ASP A 616 16.90 -10.31 21.61
N ARG A 617 18.19 -10.52 21.87
CA ARG A 617 19.22 -10.62 20.83
C ARG A 617 19.17 -11.94 20.07
N ASP A 618 18.62 -13.00 20.67
CA ASP A 618 18.54 -14.30 20.02
C ASP A 618 17.51 -14.26 18.87
N GLY A 619 17.97 -14.60 17.68
CA GLY A 619 17.16 -14.71 16.47
C GLY A 619 16.53 -16.09 16.29
N ALA A 620 16.99 -17.11 17.02
CA ALA A 620 16.59 -18.49 16.82
C ALA A 620 15.10 -18.72 17.13
N GLY A 621 14.41 -19.47 16.24
CA GLY A 621 13.05 -19.95 16.48
C GLY A 621 11.93 -18.92 16.36
N ARG A 622 12.23 -17.70 15.90
CA ARG A 622 11.20 -16.67 15.70
C ARG A 622 10.24 -17.05 14.56
N PRO A 623 8.92 -16.88 14.74
CA PRO A 623 7.94 -17.22 13.72
C PRO A 623 8.09 -16.34 12.47
N VAL A 624 7.94 -16.97 11.30
CA VAL A 624 8.03 -16.32 10.00
C VAL A 624 6.72 -16.51 9.26
N SER A 625 5.99 -15.41 9.05
CA SER A 625 4.70 -15.38 8.35
C SER A 625 4.85 -15.17 6.83
N ILE A 626 5.99 -15.55 6.25
CA ILE A 626 6.30 -15.44 4.82
C ILE A 626 6.36 -16.85 4.22
N ALA A 627 5.71 -17.08 3.08
CA ALA A 627 5.74 -18.37 2.40
C ALA A 627 7.16 -18.67 1.88
N PRO A 628 7.68 -19.90 2.07
CA PRO A 628 9.01 -20.28 1.59
C PRO A 628 9.21 -20.02 0.09
N ALA A 629 8.17 -20.22 -0.71
CA ALA A 629 8.19 -19.99 -2.16
C ALA A 629 8.36 -18.50 -2.54
N LEU A 630 8.02 -17.57 -1.64
CA LEU A 630 8.06 -16.13 -1.87
C LEU A 630 9.09 -15.39 -1.00
N ARG A 631 9.76 -16.10 -0.09
CA ARG A 631 10.83 -15.55 0.75
C ARG A 631 12.02 -15.14 -0.12
N VAL A 632 12.37 -13.86 -0.06
CA VAL A 632 13.60 -13.33 -0.68
C VAL A 632 14.73 -13.36 0.34
N ARG A 633 15.91 -13.79 -0.10
CA ARG A 633 17.11 -13.78 0.74
C ARG A 633 17.52 -12.36 1.09
N ARG A 634 17.99 -12.12 2.32
CA ARG A 634 18.47 -10.79 2.72
C ARG A 634 19.67 -10.33 1.90
N ASP A 635 20.53 -11.27 1.47
CA ASP A 635 21.64 -10.99 0.56
C ASP A 635 21.17 -10.38 -0.77
N THR A 636 19.97 -10.73 -1.24
CA THR A 636 19.34 -10.14 -2.42
C THR A 636 18.76 -8.76 -2.12
N ILE A 637 18.17 -8.58 -0.95
CA ILE A 637 17.51 -7.33 -0.57
C ILE A 637 18.55 -6.22 -0.31
N PHE A 638 19.59 -6.52 0.47
CA PHE A 638 20.58 -5.55 0.96
C PHE A 638 21.96 -5.67 0.30
N GLY A 639 22.15 -6.64 -0.60
CA GLY A 639 23.41 -6.82 -1.29
C GLY A 639 23.82 -5.64 -2.16
N HIS A 640 25.12 -5.58 -2.44
CA HIS A 640 25.76 -4.53 -3.23
C HIS A 640 27.03 -5.05 -3.89
N GLY A 641 27.40 -4.48 -5.04
CA GLY A 641 28.66 -4.81 -5.71
C GLY A 641 28.63 -6.11 -6.51
N VAL A 642 29.82 -6.66 -6.79
CA VAL A 642 30.02 -7.87 -7.62
C VAL A 642 30.14 -9.14 -6.77
N TYR A 643 30.32 -8.99 -5.46
CA TYR A 643 30.55 -10.13 -4.57
C TYR A 643 29.23 -10.58 -3.94
N ASP A 644 28.66 -11.64 -4.52
CA ASP A 644 27.68 -12.49 -3.86
C ASP A 644 28.28 -13.91 -3.81
N PRO A 645 28.51 -14.49 -2.62
CA PRO A 645 29.15 -15.78 -2.49
C PRO A 645 28.29 -16.95 -3.02
N VAL A 646 27.02 -16.71 -3.34
CA VAL A 646 26.05 -17.74 -3.71
C VAL A 646 25.53 -17.57 -5.14
N ARG A 647 25.60 -16.37 -5.73
CA ARG A 647 25.00 -16.07 -7.04
C ARG A 647 25.97 -15.37 -7.96
N ARG A 648 25.79 -15.56 -9.26
CA ARG A 648 26.55 -14.83 -10.26
C ARG A 648 25.95 -13.45 -10.46
N VAL A 649 26.76 -12.44 -10.17
CA VAL A 649 26.41 -11.03 -10.39
C VAL A 649 27.38 -10.43 -11.40
N TRP A 650 26.84 -9.82 -12.45
CA TRP A 650 27.62 -9.11 -13.45
C TRP A 650 27.51 -7.61 -13.23
N ASP A 651 28.64 -6.92 -13.32
CA ASP A 651 28.72 -5.47 -13.34
C ASP A 651 28.74 -4.98 -14.79
N LEU A 652 27.64 -4.38 -15.24
CA LEU A 652 27.50 -3.87 -16.60
C LEU A 652 28.50 -2.75 -16.91
N ALA A 653 28.84 -1.90 -15.94
CA ALA A 653 29.81 -0.83 -16.14
C ALA A 653 31.20 -1.43 -16.42
N ARG A 654 31.60 -2.41 -15.61
CA ARG A 654 32.87 -3.13 -15.81
C ARG A 654 32.91 -3.91 -17.13
N LEU A 655 31.81 -4.56 -17.51
CA LEU A 655 31.70 -5.24 -18.81
C LEU A 655 31.78 -4.27 -19.99
N ALA A 656 31.27 -3.04 -19.83
CA ALA A 656 31.37 -1.98 -20.82
C ALA A 656 32.74 -1.25 -20.81
N GLY A 657 33.69 -1.68 -19.97
CA GLY A 657 35.01 -1.05 -19.85
C GLY A 657 35.02 0.29 -19.11
N LEU A 658 33.92 0.63 -18.42
CA LEU A 658 33.80 1.82 -17.58
C LEU A 658 34.38 1.50 -16.18
N ARG A 659 35.07 2.47 -15.59
CA ARG A 659 35.65 2.37 -14.24
C ARG A 659 34.62 2.70 -13.17
#